data_AF-A0A8S2EPW8-F1
#
_entry.id   AF-A0A8S2EPW8-F1
#
_cell.length_a   1.000
_cell.length_b   1.000
_cell.length_c   1.000
_cell.angle_alpha   90.00
_cell.angle_beta   90.00
_cell.angle_gamma   90.00
#
_symmetry.space_group_name_H-M   'P 1'
#
loop_
_entity.id
_entity.type
_entity.pdbx_description
1 polymer ?
#
loop_
_entity_poly.entity_id
_entity_poly.type
_entity_poly.pdbx_seq_one_letter_code
_entity_poly.pdbx_strand_id
1 'polypeptide(L)'
;MPIVGYLPFAIIITGYFGKVKYGPIPVGIVAMLAGTALAWATSANMGENVRDAAKLVRWYPPVFPVGNMFRNMAKISPYISTTISTAISIAVGTIQCVESARRAGDFYPTRESMFADGFAFLLGILPVVAEWGQGTIVSGISSAYQSIANQSFTDEIKEGIAGFHYNGLVSFAGGSLLQCIFLTVIMMHMIDRKWLPAVFWSVLAAVFAFFGLINSSAVGVLYRENEDTGWKFTTAFGMLAVLFLLFEFLQRRTGWKSQKLSQTKNNLNDKEKVVNVYLESLKLNEFNNTTKYFYPSRPIETEVINITSRPFYQFLKALPKGGNLHVHEFQILDRKLLLELIQNSPEYDLLHICDQDNCVTNKYHLNYYKSNIPRGWTKVKESNWTLPDIVKKTTLTGILNDLEEPIYATDTSSRWSIANNKGVFDFYDELVRHNVTRFNYMKAVLNSSLEENVQLLELRRSHFGSLYYFDSNGSRISINATDEIDLLIDFKKDYVKNNPKFIDFIFLIYNRRRSSKEQIKNEVNKMIDIQRLYPDLIRGYDLVGEEDQGHTLLFHSDSLITAFNRSQTSNGSFNLVFHAGETNWPDDYLSSDDDVSTFENIYDALVLRTHRIGHGLSLAKRPDMYQYIRDRQIAIEICPASNQIL
;
A
#
# COMPACT_ATOMS: atom_id res chain seq x y z
N MET A 1 36.23 27.77 -16.81
CA MET A 1 36.03 26.79 -15.72
C MET A 1 34.56 26.41 -15.45
N PRO A 2 33.56 27.32 -15.42
CA PRO A 2 32.18 26.94 -15.06
C PRO A 2 31.56 25.89 -16.00
N ILE A 3 31.74 26.06 -17.32
CA ILE A 3 31.26 25.15 -18.37
C ILE A 3 31.73 23.70 -18.15
N VAL A 4 32.92 23.51 -17.57
CA VAL A 4 33.55 22.20 -17.34
C VAL A 4 33.08 21.56 -16.03
N GLY A 5 32.62 22.36 -15.05
CA GLY A 5 32.24 21.88 -13.71
C GLY A 5 30.74 21.63 -13.53
N TYR A 6 29.88 22.47 -14.10
CA TYR A 6 28.42 22.38 -13.86
C TYR A 6 27.78 21.14 -14.49
N LEU A 7 28.25 20.69 -15.65
CA LEU A 7 27.71 19.48 -16.27
C LEU A 7 28.06 18.20 -15.47
N PRO A 8 29.33 17.95 -15.08
CA PRO A 8 29.66 16.85 -14.18
C PRO A 8 28.92 16.92 -12.84
N PHE A 9 28.79 18.11 -12.27
CA PHE A 9 28.03 18.32 -11.04
C PHE A 9 26.57 17.91 -11.22
N ALA A 10 25.92 18.34 -12.29
CA ALA A 10 24.56 17.95 -12.62
C ALA A 10 24.41 16.43 -12.80
N ILE A 11 25.37 15.77 -13.46
CA ILE A 11 25.40 14.30 -13.63
C ILE A 11 25.54 13.58 -12.29
N ILE A 12 26.41 14.05 -11.39
CA ILE A 12 26.57 13.48 -10.05
C ILE A 12 25.28 13.62 -9.26
N ILE A 13 24.69 14.81 -9.23
CA ILE A 13 23.45 15.04 -8.49
C ILE A 13 22.31 14.19 -9.04
N THR A 14 22.11 14.18 -10.36
CA THR A 14 21.03 13.41 -10.97
C THR A 14 21.27 11.90 -10.88
N GLY A 15 22.51 11.42 -10.95
CA GLY A 15 22.81 10.00 -10.81
C GLY A 15 22.73 9.47 -9.37
N TYR A 16 23.33 10.15 -8.40
CA TYR A 16 23.32 9.69 -7.00
C TYR A 16 22.03 10.04 -6.26
N PHE A 17 21.51 11.25 -6.45
CA PHE A 17 20.33 11.74 -5.70
C PHE A 17 19.05 11.65 -6.54
N GLY A 18 19.10 11.97 -7.83
CA GLY A 18 17.99 11.74 -8.76
C GLY A 18 17.75 10.27 -9.10
N LYS A 19 18.70 9.37 -8.77
CA LYS A 19 18.76 7.94 -9.13
C LYS A 19 18.66 7.69 -10.63
N VAL A 20 19.21 8.61 -11.44
CA VAL A 20 19.29 8.46 -12.89
C VAL A 20 20.34 7.41 -13.25
N LYS A 21 19.95 6.39 -14.02
CA LYS A 21 20.87 5.33 -14.48
C LYS A 21 21.46 5.69 -15.84
N TYR A 22 22.76 5.88 -15.91
CA TYR A 22 23.51 6.15 -17.14
C TYR A 22 24.05 4.87 -17.78
N GLY A 23 23.17 3.88 -17.99
CA GLY A 23 23.57 2.55 -18.45
C GLY A 23 24.38 1.78 -17.40
N PRO A 24 25.35 0.92 -17.80
CA PRO A 24 26.14 0.10 -16.88
C PRO A 24 27.30 0.85 -16.20
N ILE A 25 27.53 2.12 -16.56
CA ILE A 25 28.70 2.87 -16.12
C ILE A 25 28.39 3.61 -14.81
N PRO A 26 29.25 3.51 -13.78
CA PRO A 26 29.08 4.26 -12.53
C PRO A 26 28.94 5.77 -12.78
N VAL A 27 28.01 6.41 -12.06
CA VAL A 27 27.67 7.85 -12.18
C VAL A 27 28.93 8.73 -12.09
N GLY A 28 29.83 8.43 -11.15
CA GLY A 28 31.08 9.18 -11.00
C GLY A 28 31.99 9.10 -12.23
N ILE A 29 32.04 7.95 -12.92
CA ILE A 29 32.83 7.78 -14.15
C ILE A 29 32.19 8.56 -15.30
N VAL A 30 30.86 8.56 -15.40
CA VAL A 30 30.15 9.34 -16.44
C VAL A 30 30.39 10.84 -16.25
N ALA A 31 30.30 11.34 -15.01
CA ALA A 31 30.58 12.73 -14.70
C ALA A 31 32.04 13.10 -15.01
N MET A 32 33.00 12.24 -14.67
CA MET A 32 34.42 12.44 -14.95
C MET A 32 34.72 12.46 -16.45
N LEU A 33 34.15 11.53 -17.23
CA LEU A 33 34.34 11.48 -18.68
C LEU A 33 33.72 12.70 -19.37
N ALA A 34 32.51 13.10 -18.97
CA ALA A 34 31.85 14.29 -19.51
C ALA A 34 32.66 15.56 -19.20
N GLY A 35 33.11 15.72 -17.95
CA GLY A 35 33.93 16.86 -17.54
C GLY A 35 35.27 16.90 -18.26
N THR A 36 35.93 15.74 -18.42
CA THR A 36 37.20 15.63 -19.15
C THR A 36 37.01 16.00 -20.61
N ALA A 37 36.02 15.43 -21.29
CA ALA A 37 35.74 15.73 -22.70
C ALA A 37 35.46 17.23 -22.91
N LEU A 38 34.70 17.86 -22.02
CA LEU A 38 34.43 19.30 -22.05
C LEU A 38 35.68 20.14 -21.78
N ALA A 39 36.54 19.72 -20.85
CA ALA A 39 37.78 20.43 -20.55
C ALA A 39 38.72 20.48 -21.76
N TRP A 40 38.80 19.39 -22.53
CA TRP A 40 39.58 19.35 -23.76
C TRP A 40 38.90 20.09 -24.92
N ALA A 41 37.58 19.95 -25.08
CA ALA A 41 36.83 20.61 -26.16
C ALA A 41 36.77 22.14 -26.03
N THR A 42 36.89 22.67 -24.82
CA THR A 42 36.87 24.11 -24.54
C THR A 42 38.27 24.72 -24.37
N SER A 43 39.33 23.96 -24.69
CA SER A 43 40.74 24.35 -24.50
C SER A 43 41.08 24.73 -23.06
N ALA A 44 40.29 24.28 -22.08
CA ALA A 44 40.56 24.47 -20.66
C ALA A 44 41.70 23.57 -20.17
N ASN A 45 41.92 22.43 -20.84
CA ASN A 45 43.12 21.61 -20.71
C ASN A 45 44.06 21.84 -21.89
N MET A 46 45.32 22.19 -21.60
CA MET A 46 46.43 22.19 -22.57
C MET A 46 47.45 21.13 -22.14
N GLY A 47 48.14 20.51 -23.10
CA GLY A 47 49.05 19.38 -22.83
C GLY A 47 50.16 19.69 -21.81
N GLU A 48 50.65 20.94 -21.78
CA GLU A 48 51.62 21.42 -20.79
C GLU A 48 51.02 21.46 -19.38
N ASN A 49 49.81 22.00 -19.21
CA ASN A 49 49.12 22.09 -17.91
C ASN A 49 48.86 20.71 -17.29
N VAL A 50 48.54 19.70 -18.11
CA VAL A 50 48.33 18.32 -17.64
C VAL A 50 49.65 17.69 -17.19
N ARG A 51 50.74 17.97 -17.91
CA ARG A 51 52.09 17.47 -17.58
C ARG A 51 52.64 18.11 -16.30
N ASP A 52 52.31 19.36 -16.03
CA ASP A 52 52.66 20.04 -14.78
C ASP A 52 51.77 19.63 -13.62
N ALA A 53 50.47 19.44 -13.83
CA ALA A 53 49.56 18.91 -12.80
C ALA A 53 49.92 17.47 -12.39
N ALA A 54 50.39 16.65 -13.34
CA ALA A 54 50.86 15.29 -13.05
C ALA A 54 52.04 15.25 -12.07
N LYS A 55 52.86 16.31 -11.99
CA LYS A 55 53.95 16.44 -11.00
C LYS A 55 53.44 16.69 -9.58
N LEU A 56 52.20 17.13 -9.42
CA LEU A 56 51.56 17.42 -8.12
C LEU A 56 50.74 16.24 -7.57
N VAL A 57 50.58 15.17 -8.35
CA VAL A 57 49.85 13.96 -7.93
C VAL A 57 50.71 13.18 -6.96
N ARG A 58 50.50 13.43 -5.66
CA ARG A 58 51.04 12.64 -4.55
C ARG A 58 49.90 12.19 -3.64
N TRP A 59 50.15 11.15 -2.86
CA TRP A 59 49.19 10.70 -1.86
C TRP A 59 49.07 11.75 -0.75
N TYR A 60 47.84 12.25 -0.54
CA TYR A 60 47.50 13.12 0.58
C TYR A 60 46.59 12.34 1.52
N PRO A 61 47.05 11.93 2.71
CA PRO A 61 46.15 11.34 3.70
C PRO A 61 45.11 12.39 4.12
N PRO A 62 43.86 11.99 4.43
CA PRO A 62 42.85 12.92 4.93
C PRO A 62 43.30 13.45 6.29
N VAL A 63 43.76 14.69 6.33
CA VAL A 63 44.09 15.39 7.58
C VAL A 63 42.83 16.08 8.05
N PHE A 64 42.11 15.48 9.01
CA PHE A 64 40.97 16.13 9.66
C PHE A 64 41.50 17.18 10.66
N PRO A 65 41.37 18.49 10.39
CA PRO A 65 42.02 19.51 11.21
C PRO A 65 41.12 19.89 12.40
N VAL A 66 40.67 18.90 13.17
CA VAL A 66 39.74 19.07 14.31
C VAL A 66 40.26 20.14 15.27
N GLY A 67 41.56 20.12 15.57
CA GLY A 67 42.18 21.13 16.44
C GLY A 67 42.20 22.55 15.86
N ASN A 68 42.19 22.73 14.53
CA ASN A 68 42.13 24.05 13.91
C ASN A 68 40.70 24.57 13.80
N MET A 69 39.69 23.69 13.70
CA MET A 69 38.28 24.07 13.66
C MET A 69 37.84 24.79 14.94
N PHE A 70 38.38 24.38 16.10
CA PHE A 70 38.04 24.97 17.39
C PHE A 70 39.04 26.05 17.87
N ARG A 71 40.11 26.31 17.10
CA ARG A 71 41.21 27.20 17.53
C ARG A 71 40.78 28.68 17.64
N ASN A 72 39.75 29.09 16.90
CA ASN A 72 39.24 30.46 16.86
C ASN A 72 37.81 30.60 17.43
N MET A 73 37.38 29.70 18.34
CA MET A 73 36.02 29.73 18.91
C MET A 73 35.64 31.06 19.57
N ALA A 74 36.61 31.81 20.11
CA ALA A 74 36.39 33.14 20.66
C ALA A 74 35.91 34.18 19.62
N LYS A 75 36.20 33.96 18.32
CA LYS A 75 35.68 34.80 17.22
C LYS A 75 34.30 34.35 16.74
N ILE A 76 33.92 33.10 17.02
CA ILE A 76 32.63 32.50 16.62
C ILE A 76 31.57 32.73 17.71
N SER A 77 31.98 32.77 18.99
CA SER A 77 31.08 32.88 20.14
C SER A 77 30.04 34.01 20.08
N PRO A 78 30.32 35.21 19.52
CA PRO A 78 29.30 36.25 19.40
C PRO A 78 28.14 35.88 18.47
N TYR A 79 28.38 35.01 17.49
CA TYR A 79 27.40 34.62 16.48
C TYR A 79 26.60 33.37 16.86
N ILE A 80 27.05 32.59 17.85
CA ILE A 80 26.41 31.33 18.26
C ILE A 80 24.94 31.53 18.64
N SER A 81 24.63 32.60 19.36
CA SER A 81 23.24 32.91 19.76
C SER A 81 22.32 33.09 18.54
N THR A 82 22.77 33.89 17.56
CA THR A 82 22.03 34.10 16.31
C THR A 82 21.97 32.83 15.47
N THR A 83 23.08 32.10 15.31
CA THR A 83 23.15 30.87 14.51
C THR A 83 22.24 29.77 15.06
N ILE A 84 22.25 29.53 16.38
CA ILE A 84 21.37 28.53 17.01
C ILE A 84 19.91 28.95 16.86
N SER A 85 19.60 30.23 17.11
CA SER A 85 18.24 30.75 16.96
C SER A 85 17.72 30.55 15.52
N THR A 86 18.50 30.95 14.52
CA THR A 86 18.15 30.76 13.11
C THR A 86 18.01 29.29 12.73
N ALA A 87 18.90 28.41 13.21
CA ALA A 87 18.82 26.97 12.94
C ALA A 87 17.54 26.35 13.54
N ILE A 88 17.16 26.74 14.75
CA ILE A 88 15.91 26.31 15.38
C ILE A 88 14.71 26.85 14.60
N SER A 89 14.71 28.12 14.20
CA SER A 89 13.62 28.70 13.39
C SER A 89 13.42 27.98 12.06
N ILE A 90 14.50 27.60 11.37
CA ILE A 90 14.43 26.83 10.12
C ILE A 90 13.86 25.43 10.39
N ALA A 91 14.39 24.72 11.40
CA ALA A 91 13.91 23.39 11.76
C ALA A 91 12.43 23.38 12.15
N VAL A 92 12.00 24.37 12.95
CA VAL A 92 10.60 24.55 13.33
C VAL A 92 9.75 24.88 12.10
N GLY A 93 10.22 25.76 11.21
CA GLY A 93 9.54 26.08 9.96
C GLY A 93 9.28 24.85 9.09
N THR A 94 10.29 24.00 8.92
CA THR A 94 10.16 22.75 8.16
C THR A 94 9.16 21.79 8.81
N ILE A 95 9.17 21.67 10.14
CA ILE A 95 8.18 20.88 10.88
C ILE A 95 6.77 21.47 10.71
N GLN A 96 6.62 22.79 10.78
CA GLN A 96 5.34 23.47 10.58
C GLN A 96 4.80 23.27 9.16
N CYS A 97 5.66 23.30 8.13
CA CYS A 97 5.27 23.00 6.76
C CYS A 97 4.80 21.55 6.61
N VAL A 98 5.52 20.59 7.21
CA VAL A 98 5.13 19.16 7.20
C VAL A 98 3.80 18.95 7.92
N GLU A 99 3.58 19.63 9.05
CA GLU A 99 2.34 19.52 9.83
C GLU A 99 1.17 20.21 9.11
N SER A 100 1.42 21.35 8.47
CA SER A 100 0.43 22.04 7.63
C SER A 100 0.02 21.17 6.43
N ALA A 101 0.97 20.52 5.78
CA ALA A 101 0.70 19.59 4.69
C ALA A 101 -0.12 18.39 5.18
N ARG A 102 0.26 17.81 6.34
CA ARG A 102 -0.49 16.71 6.97
C ARG A 102 -1.94 17.08 7.25
N ARG A 103 -2.20 18.31 7.73
CA ARG A 103 -3.56 18.84 7.95
C ARG A 103 -4.35 19.06 6.64
N ALA A 104 -3.65 19.29 5.53
CA ALA A 104 -4.25 19.40 4.20
C ALA A 104 -4.40 18.05 3.48
N GLY A 105 -4.06 16.93 4.13
CA GLY A 105 -4.15 15.57 3.57
C GLY A 105 -2.89 15.08 2.85
N ASP A 106 -1.82 15.88 2.79
CA ASP A 106 -0.56 15.51 2.14
C ASP A 106 0.51 15.09 3.16
N PHE A 107 0.90 13.81 3.16
CA PHE A 107 1.88 13.28 4.10
C PHE A 107 3.32 13.36 3.58
N TYR A 108 4.20 14.03 4.33
CA TYR A 108 5.64 14.05 4.12
C TYR A 108 6.36 13.48 5.35
N PRO A 109 7.24 12.47 5.19
CA PRO A 109 8.06 11.95 6.30
C PRO A 109 8.96 13.03 6.90
N THR A 110 8.79 13.33 8.20
CA THR A 110 9.47 14.47 8.85
C THR A 110 10.99 14.37 8.81
N ARG A 111 11.55 13.17 9.01
CA ARG A 111 13.01 12.97 9.05
C ARG A 111 13.65 13.22 7.69
N GLU A 112 13.03 12.72 6.64
CA GLU A 112 13.46 12.85 5.25
C GLU A 112 13.33 14.31 4.80
N SER A 113 12.22 14.97 5.14
CA SER A 113 12.02 16.40 4.86
C SER A 113 13.07 17.27 5.56
N MET A 114 13.37 17.01 6.83
CA MET A 114 14.42 17.73 7.57
C MET A 114 15.82 17.48 7.01
N PHE A 115 16.11 16.25 6.58
CA PHE A 115 17.39 15.93 5.95
C PHE A 115 17.54 16.62 4.58
N ALA A 116 16.48 16.62 3.77
CA ALA A 116 16.47 17.27 2.47
C ALA A 116 16.62 18.79 2.60
N ASP A 117 15.90 19.42 3.54
CA ASP A 117 16.00 20.85 3.85
C ASP A 117 17.42 21.25 4.31
N GLY A 118 17.97 20.53 5.28
CA GLY A 118 19.34 20.77 5.77
C GLY A 118 20.40 20.57 4.67
N PHE A 119 20.25 19.55 3.83
CA PHE A 119 21.18 19.30 2.72
C PHE A 119 21.07 20.38 1.63
N ALA A 120 19.85 20.82 1.29
CA ALA A 120 19.62 21.90 0.35
C ALA A 120 20.24 23.22 0.86
N PHE A 121 20.12 23.51 2.15
CA PHE A 121 20.76 24.67 2.79
C PHE A 121 22.30 24.63 2.70
N LEU A 122 22.92 23.49 3.00
CA LEU A 122 24.39 23.32 2.94
C LEU A 122 24.97 23.57 1.54
N LEU A 123 24.21 23.23 0.49
CA LEU A 123 24.62 23.49 -0.89
C LEU A 123 24.27 24.93 -1.31
N GLY A 124 23.12 25.42 -0.87
CA GLY A 124 22.65 26.77 -1.14
C GLY A 124 23.59 27.84 -0.61
N ILE A 125 24.23 27.63 0.56
CA ILE A 125 25.11 28.64 1.19
C ILE A 125 26.48 28.80 0.51
N LEU A 126 26.86 27.91 -0.41
CA LEU A 126 28.20 27.93 -1.03
C LEU A 126 28.58 29.29 -1.67
N PRO A 127 27.70 29.99 -2.41
CA PRO A 127 28.00 31.32 -2.94
C PRO A 127 28.26 32.38 -1.86
N VAL A 128 27.55 32.31 -0.73
CA VAL A 128 27.73 33.22 0.41
C VAL A 128 29.04 32.94 1.13
N VAL A 129 29.42 31.66 1.28
CA VAL A 129 30.74 31.29 1.81
C VAL A 129 31.86 31.81 0.90
N ALA A 130 31.65 31.75 -0.42
CA ALA A 130 32.61 32.29 -1.39
C ALA A 130 32.74 33.82 -1.30
N GLU A 131 31.62 34.53 -1.13
CA GLU A 131 31.61 35.99 -0.91
C GLU A 131 32.34 36.38 0.38
N TRP A 132 32.06 35.68 1.48
CA TRP A 132 32.78 35.89 2.74
C TRP A 132 34.28 35.62 2.60
N GLY A 133 34.65 34.53 1.91
CA GLY A 133 36.04 34.17 1.63
C GLY A 133 36.75 35.24 0.80
N GLN A 134 36.09 35.74 -0.25
CA GLN A 134 36.59 36.85 -1.06
C GLN A 134 36.83 38.10 -0.20
N GLY A 135 35.83 38.51 0.59
CA GLY A 135 35.94 39.69 1.46
C GLY A 135 37.08 39.59 2.48
N THR A 136 37.28 38.40 3.06
CA THR A 136 38.38 38.14 4.01
C THR A 136 39.74 38.28 3.36
N ILE A 137 39.91 37.76 2.13
CA ILE A 137 41.15 37.90 1.35
C ILE A 137 41.43 39.37 1.03
N VAL A 138 40.42 40.09 0.52
CA VAL A 138 40.55 41.50 0.16
C VAL A 138 40.89 42.36 1.39
N SER A 139 40.20 42.14 2.51
CA SER A 139 40.47 42.85 3.76
C SER A 139 41.86 42.54 4.30
N GLY A 140 42.29 41.27 4.29
CA GLY A 140 43.63 40.88 4.73
C GLY A 140 44.74 41.51 3.88
N ILE A 141 44.57 41.52 2.56
CA ILE A 141 45.49 42.19 1.63
C ILE A 141 45.51 43.70 1.88
N SER A 142 44.34 44.34 2.03
CA SER A 142 44.23 45.78 2.26
C SER A 142 44.89 46.20 3.58
N SER A 143 44.69 45.44 4.66
CA SER A 143 45.34 45.68 5.95
C SER A 143 46.85 45.46 5.90
N ALA A 144 47.33 44.45 5.16
CA ALA A 144 48.75 44.25 4.94
C ALA A 144 49.35 45.43 4.16
N TYR A 145 48.68 45.91 3.12
CA TYR A 145 49.11 47.05 2.29
C TYR A 145 49.21 48.36 3.09
N GLN A 146 48.28 48.62 4.02
CA GLN A 146 48.33 49.80 4.89
C GLN A 146 49.51 49.79 5.88
N SER A 147 50.05 48.61 6.20
CA SER A 147 51.15 48.46 7.17
C SER A 147 52.55 48.50 6.53
N ILE A 148 52.66 48.60 5.21
CA ILE A 148 53.90 48.37 4.46
C ILE A 148 54.12 49.50 3.45
N ALA A 149 54.74 50.60 3.91
CA ALA A 149 55.22 51.65 3.03
C ALA A 149 56.58 51.33 2.35
N ASN A 150 57.26 50.20 2.66
CA ASN A 150 58.64 50.00 2.18
C ASN A 150 59.21 48.54 2.17
N GLN A 151 58.42 47.51 1.85
CA GLN A 151 58.98 46.17 1.53
C GLN A 151 58.38 45.55 0.26
N SER A 152 59.21 44.84 -0.49
CA SER A 152 58.87 44.19 -1.77
C SER A 152 58.00 42.95 -1.56
N PHE A 153 56.73 43.07 -1.96
CA PHE A 153 55.62 42.17 -1.64
C PHE A 153 55.43 41.02 -2.65
N THR A 154 56.46 40.65 -3.43
CA THR A 154 56.27 39.91 -4.68
C THR A 154 56.51 38.41 -4.64
N ASP A 155 57.34 37.89 -3.74
CA ASP A 155 57.81 36.49 -3.87
C ASP A 155 57.07 35.52 -2.93
N GLU A 156 56.78 35.90 -1.67
CA GLU A 156 56.07 35.02 -0.70
C GLU A 156 54.57 34.85 -1.01
N ILE A 157 53.91 35.87 -1.59
CA ILE A 157 52.49 35.78 -1.96
C ILE A 157 52.29 34.97 -3.24
N LYS A 158 53.24 35.03 -4.19
CA LYS A 158 53.17 34.22 -5.41
C LYS A 158 53.25 32.73 -5.11
N GLU A 159 54.07 32.30 -4.14
CA GLU A 159 54.10 30.90 -3.70
C GLU A 159 52.85 30.50 -2.90
N GLY A 160 52.29 31.39 -2.08
CA GLY A 160 51.08 31.11 -1.29
C GLY A 160 49.76 31.09 -2.08
N ILE A 161 49.68 31.81 -3.20
CA ILE A 161 48.46 31.96 -4.02
C ILE A 161 48.52 31.13 -5.33
N ALA A 162 49.67 30.55 -5.70
CA ALA A 162 49.82 29.77 -6.95
C ALA A 162 48.82 28.61 -7.12
N GLY A 163 48.19 28.13 -6.05
CA GLY A 163 47.13 27.10 -6.08
C GLY A 163 45.69 27.62 -5.95
N PHE A 164 45.46 28.93 -5.83
CA PHE A 164 44.16 29.50 -5.49
C PHE A 164 43.51 30.25 -6.67
N HIS A 165 42.41 29.72 -7.20
CA HIS A 165 41.66 30.33 -8.30
C HIS A 165 40.79 31.51 -7.83
N TYR A 166 41.43 32.64 -7.53
CA TYR A 166 40.76 33.85 -7.04
C TYR A 166 39.63 34.35 -7.98
N ASN A 167 39.85 34.36 -9.30
CA ASN A 167 38.84 34.83 -10.26
C ASN A 167 37.61 33.91 -10.30
N GLY A 168 37.77 32.61 -10.02
CA GLY A 168 36.68 31.67 -9.86
C GLY A 168 35.85 31.95 -8.61
N LEU A 169 36.51 32.28 -7.49
CA LEU A 169 35.86 32.67 -6.24
C LEU A 169 35.04 33.95 -6.42
N VAL A 170 35.64 35.00 -7.00
CA VAL A 170 34.96 36.28 -7.28
C VAL A 170 33.74 36.09 -8.17
N SER A 171 33.85 35.25 -9.20
CA SER A 171 32.74 34.96 -10.11
C SER A 171 31.65 34.09 -9.47
N PHE A 172 31.97 33.29 -8.46
CA PHE A 172 30.98 32.46 -7.76
C PHE A 172 30.31 33.21 -6.59
N ALA A 173 30.97 34.26 -6.08
CA ALA A 173 30.46 35.16 -5.05
C ALA A 173 29.55 36.27 -5.61
N GLY A 174 29.72 36.66 -6.87
CA GLY A 174 28.92 37.73 -7.50
C GLY A 174 27.42 37.44 -7.47
N GLY A 175 26.64 38.30 -6.80
CA GLY A 175 25.19 38.10 -6.66
C GLY A 175 24.80 36.90 -5.78
N SER A 176 25.65 36.54 -4.81
CA SER A 176 25.54 35.37 -3.92
C SER A 176 24.11 35.06 -3.46
N LEU A 177 23.37 36.06 -2.96
CA LEU A 177 22.00 35.88 -2.45
C LEU A 177 21.03 35.35 -3.51
N LEU A 178 21.03 35.94 -4.71
CA LEU A 178 20.18 35.49 -5.81
C LEU A 178 20.65 34.12 -6.33
N GLN A 179 21.96 33.91 -6.38
CA GLN A 179 22.54 32.64 -6.81
C GLN A 179 22.16 31.49 -5.87
N CYS A 180 22.09 31.72 -4.55
CA CYS A 180 21.62 30.73 -3.58
C CYS A 180 20.20 30.24 -3.92
N ILE A 181 19.30 31.17 -4.26
CA ILE A 181 17.91 30.87 -4.60
C ILE A 181 17.86 29.99 -5.85
N PHE A 182 18.54 30.40 -6.93
CA PHE A 182 18.53 29.64 -8.18
C PHE A 182 19.10 28.23 -8.01
N LEU A 183 20.26 28.09 -7.36
CA LEU A 183 20.87 26.78 -7.15
C LEU A 183 19.98 25.88 -6.29
N THR A 184 19.40 26.41 -5.21
CA THR A 184 18.54 25.63 -4.31
C THR A 184 17.27 25.15 -5.02
N VAL A 185 16.61 26.02 -5.78
CA VAL A 185 15.35 25.68 -6.47
C VAL A 185 15.58 24.71 -7.62
N ILE A 186 16.64 24.91 -8.42
CA ILE A 186 17.02 23.97 -9.49
C ILE A 186 17.29 22.58 -8.87
N MET A 187 18.03 22.52 -7.77
CA MET A 187 18.33 21.27 -7.07
C MET A 187 17.08 20.58 -6.51
N MET A 188 16.16 21.32 -5.90
CA MET A 188 14.92 20.75 -5.36
C MET A 188 14.10 20.08 -6.48
N HIS A 189 13.97 20.75 -7.63
CA HIS A 189 13.29 20.17 -8.78
C HIS A 189 14.04 18.99 -9.42
N MET A 190 15.37 18.96 -9.34
CA MET A 190 16.17 17.79 -9.75
C MET A 190 15.94 16.59 -8.82
N ILE A 191 15.88 16.80 -7.50
CA ILE A 191 15.61 15.76 -6.50
C ILE A 191 14.20 15.19 -6.71
N ASP A 192 13.22 16.07 -6.87
CA ASP A 192 11.82 15.71 -7.13
C ASP A 192 11.57 15.13 -8.55
N ARG A 193 12.57 15.16 -9.43
CA ARG A 193 12.47 14.75 -10.85
C ARG A 193 11.41 15.53 -11.64
N LYS A 194 11.20 16.79 -11.25
CA LYS A 194 10.34 17.75 -11.95
C LYS A 194 11.21 18.53 -12.94
N TRP A 195 11.55 17.89 -14.05
CA TRP A 195 12.52 18.42 -15.01
C TRP A 195 12.06 19.71 -15.68
N LEU A 196 10.76 19.86 -16.01
CA LEU A 196 10.24 21.08 -16.62
C LEU A 196 10.40 22.34 -15.75
N PRO A 197 10.01 22.33 -14.46
CA PRO A 197 10.37 23.41 -13.55
C PRO A 197 11.89 23.65 -13.46
N ALA A 198 12.71 22.60 -13.41
CA ALA A 198 14.17 22.75 -13.39
C ALA A 198 14.73 23.46 -14.64
N VAL A 199 14.15 23.20 -15.82
CA VAL A 199 14.47 23.90 -17.08
C VAL A 199 14.17 25.39 -16.94
N PHE A 200 12.96 25.74 -16.47
CA PHE A 200 12.54 27.14 -16.30
C PHE A 200 13.52 27.91 -15.40
N TRP A 201 13.83 27.35 -14.23
CA TRP A 201 14.74 28.00 -13.28
C TRP A 201 16.18 28.08 -13.78
N SER A 202 16.63 27.10 -14.58
CA SER A 202 17.95 27.15 -15.22
C SER A 202 18.02 28.22 -16.31
N VAL A 203 16.96 28.39 -17.10
CA VAL A 203 16.88 29.49 -18.09
C VAL A 203 16.85 30.84 -17.38
N LEU A 204 16.09 30.97 -16.30
CA LEU A 204 16.03 32.22 -15.53
C LEU A 204 17.40 32.57 -14.92
N ALA A 205 18.11 31.58 -14.37
CA ALA A 205 19.48 31.77 -13.90
C ALA A 205 20.43 32.19 -15.04
N ALA A 206 20.30 31.61 -16.24
CA ALA A 206 21.09 31.99 -17.40
C ALA A 206 20.87 33.47 -17.79
N VAL A 207 19.61 33.94 -17.76
CA VAL A 207 19.24 35.34 -18.01
C VAL A 207 19.83 36.27 -16.96
N PHE A 208 19.78 35.89 -15.68
CA PHE A 208 20.35 36.72 -14.60
C PHE A 208 21.87 36.78 -14.70
N ALA A 209 22.53 35.69 -15.07
CA ALA A 209 23.97 35.66 -15.34
C ALA A 209 24.32 36.51 -16.57
N PHE A 210 23.44 36.57 -17.57
CA PHE A 210 23.66 37.34 -18.80
C PHE A 210 23.71 38.86 -18.54
N PHE A 211 22.90 39.35 -17.62
CA PHE A 211 22.90 40.75 -17.19
C PHE A 211 23.89 41.04 -16.05
N GLY A 212 24.69 40.05 -15.62
CA GLY A 212 25.63 40.20 -14.51
C GLY A 212 24.97 40.41 -13.15
N LEU A 213 23.69 40.04 -12.99
CA LEU A 213 22.97 40.08 -11.71
C LEU A 213 23.41 38.95 -10.77
N ILE A 214 23.89 37.85 -11.36
CA ILE A 214 24.60 36.77 -10.67
C ILE A 214 25.87 36.43 -11.44
N ASN A 215 26.84 35.85 -10.74
CA ASN A 215 28.10 35.39 -11.27
C ASN A 215 28.99 36.45 -11.97
N SER A 216 28.83 37.72 -11.60
CA SER A 216 29.58 38.87 -12.12
C SER A 216 29.89 39.87 -10.99
N SER A 217 30.97 40.64 -11.14
CA SER A 217 31.36 41.72 -10.23
C SER A 217 30.61 43.04 -10.49
N ALA A 218 29.93 43.16 -11.64
CA ALA A 218 29.15 44.32 -12.01
C ALA A 218 27.93 43.93 -12.87
N VAL A 219 26.91 44.79 -12.85
CA VAL A 219 25.73 44.67 -13.71
C VAL A 219 26.05 45.19 -15.10
N GLY A 220 25.75 44.40 -16.13
CA GLY A 220 25.98 44.75 -17.52
C GLY A 220 25.62 43.61 -18.46
N VAL A 221 25.30 43.94 -19.71
CA VAL A 221 25.01 42.94 -20.75
C VAL A 221 26.31 42.24 -21.12
N LEU A 222 26.41 40.94 -20.83
CA LEU A 222 27.62 40.14 -21.04
C LEU A 222 28.88 40.84 -20.47
N TYR A 223 28.76 41.39 -19.26
CA TYR A 223 29.78 42.27 -18.68
C TYR A 223 31.20 41.70 -18.82
N ARG A 224 32.09 42.52 -19.38
CA ARG A 224 33.53 42.31 -19.49
C ARG A 224 34.24 43.63 -19.21
N GLU A 225 34.97 43.70 -18.11
CA GLU A 225 36.28 44.34 -18.16
C GLU A 225 37.33 43.43 -17.50
N ASN A 226 38.31 43.05 -18.33
CA ASN A 226 39.56 42.33 -18.06
C ASN A 226 39.57 40.93 -17.42
N GLU A 227 38.45 40.23 -17.25
CA GLU A 227 38.41 38.78 -17.37
C GLU A 227 36.97 38.23 -17.47
N ASP A 228 36.87 37.08 -18.08
CA ASP A 228 35.75 36.75 -18.95
C ASP A 228 34.76 35.77 -18.29
N THR A 229 33.73 36.26 -17.57
CA THR A 229 33.00 35.42 -16.60
C THR A 229 31.48 35.30 -16.87
N GLY A 230 30.76 36.40 -17.12
CA GLY A 230 29.29 36.39 -17.24
C GLY A 230 28.72 35.43 -18.30
N TRP A 231 29.23 35.48 -19.53
CA TRP A 231 28.75 34.60 -20.62
C TRP A 231 29.04 33.11 -20.37
N LYS A 232 30.09 32.78 -19.59
CA LYS A 232 30.43 31.39 -19.24
C LYS A 232 29.41 30.79 -18.28
N PHE A 233 28.81 31.60 -17.40
CA PHE A 233 27.73 31.15 -16.52
C PHE A 233 26.38 31.13 -17.25
N THR A 234 26.09 32.11 -18.11
CA THR A 234 24.92 32.06 -18.99
C THR A 234 24.90 30.79 -19.83
N THR A 235 26.03 30.44 -20.44
CA THR A 235 26.16 29.21 -21.24
C THR A 235 26.05 27.95 -20.38
N ALA A 236 26.67 27.93 -19.19
CA ALA A 236 26.57 26.78 -18.27
C ALA A 236 25.12 26.51 -17.83
N PHE A 237 24.37 27.53 -17.42
CA PHE A 237 22.96 27.40 -17.06
C PHE A 237 22.08 27.04 -18.28
N GLY A 238 22.40 27.57 -19.46
CA GLY A 238 21.76 27.16 -20.71
C GLY A 238 21.97 25.68 -21.06
N MET A 239 23.19 25.16 -20.89
CA MET A 239 23.48 23.74 -21.07
C MET A 239 22.72 22.86 -20.06
N LEU A 240 22.58 23.34 -18.82
CA LEU A 240 21.82 22.66 -17.78
C LEU A 240 20.32 22.56 -18.14
N ALA A 241 19.76 23.64 -18.68
CA ALA A 241 18.38 23.65 -19.19
C ALA A 241 18.19 22.62 -20.32
N VAL A 242 19.12 22.54 -21.28
CA VAL A 242 19.09 21.55 -22.37
C VAL A 242 19.18 20.11 -21.82
N LEU A 243 20.03 19.87 -20.82
CA LEU A 243 20.14 18.57 -20.17
C LEU A 243 18.82 18.16 -19.50
N PHE A 244 18.16 19.07 -18.78
CA PHE A 244 16.87 18.77 -18.14
C PHE A 244 15.75 18.56 -19.17
N LEU A 245 15.76 19.28 -20.29
CA LEU A 245 14.86 18.99 -21.42
C LEU A 245 15.08 17.59 -21.99
N LEU A 246 16.34 17.15 -22.11
CA LEU A 246 16.67 15.79 -22.53
C LEU A 246 16.16 14.76 -21.52
N PHE A 247 16.30 15.00 -20.21
CA PHE A 247 15.77 14.10 -19.18
C PHE A 247 14.24 14.04 -19.18
N GLU A 248 13.56 15.15 -19.39
CA GLU A 248 12.10 15.18 -19.58
C GLU A 248 11.69 14.31 -20.78
N PHE A 249 12.37 14.47 -21.91
CA PHE A 249 12.11 13.67 -23.11
C PHE A 249 12.34 12.17 -22.87
N LEU A 250 13.47 11.79 -22.26
CA LEU A 250 13.79 10.40 -21.93
C LEU A 250 12.79 9.81 -20.92
N GLN A 251 12.37 10.58 -19.92
CA GLN A 251 11.38 10.16 -18.92
C GLN A 251 10.02 9.86 -19.53
N ARG A 252 9.56 10.69 -20.48
CA ARG A 252 8.29 10.46 -21.20
C ARG A 252 8.34 9.23 -22.10
N ARG A 253 9.48 8.97 -22.75
CA ARG A 253 9.63 7.88 -23.72
C ARG A 253 9.81 6.50 -23.08
N THR A 254 10.43 6.43 -21.91
CA THR A 254 10.77 5.17 -21.21
C THR A 254 9.72 4.73 -20.17
N GLY A 255 8.64 5.50 -19.97
CA GLY A 255 7.57 5.13 -19.03
C GLY A 255 8.05 5.02 -17.57
N TRP A 256 9.10 5.76 -17.20
CA TRP A 256 9.87 5.59 -15.96
C TRP A 256 9.08 5.79 -14.64
N LYS A 257 7.81 6.21 -14.71
CA LYS A 257 6.88 6.17 -13.57
C LYS A 257 6.37 4.76 -13.21
N SER A 258 6.56 3.73 -14.05
CA SER A 258 5.95 2.40 -13.82
C SER A 258 6.83 1.38 -13.07
N GLN A 259 7.97 1.78 -12.52
CA GLN A 259 9.00 0.82 -12.05
C GLN A 259 8.58 -0.03 -10.82
N LYS A 260 7.51 0.34 -10.09
CA LYS A 260 7.01 -0.48 -8.97
C LYS A 260 6.19 -1.71 -9.40
N LEU A 261 5.56 -1.71 -10.57
CA LEU A 261 4.78 -2.85 -11.07
C LEU A 261 5.61 -3.84 -11.92
N SER A 262 6.81 -3.46 -12.33
CA SER A 262 7.67 -4.26 -13.21
C SER A 262 8.60 -5.23 -12.47
N GLN A 263 8.83 -5.06 -11.15
CA GLN A 263 9.78 -5.92 -10.43
C GLN A 263 9.30 -7.37 -10.29
N THR A 264 7.98 -7.62 -10.25
CA THR A 264 7.41 -8.98 -10.19
C THR A 264 7.48 -9.73 -11.51
N LYS A 265 7.42 -9.04 -12.67
CA LYS A 265 7.52 -9.70 -14.00
C LYS A 265 8.91 -10.26 -14.32
N ASN A 266 9.96 -9.82 -13.63
CA ASN A 266 11.35 -10.17 -13.98
C ASN A 266 11.92 -11.41 -13.25
N ASN A 267 11.15 -12.07 -12.37
CA ASN A 267 11.61 -13.24 -11.60
C ASN A 267 11.03 -14.58 -12.08
N LEU A 268 10.41 -14.64 -13.26
CA LEU A 268 9.88 -15.91 -13.80
C LEU A 268 11.01 -16.78 -14.37
N ASN A 269 11.00 -18.07 -14.05
CA ASN A 269 11.85 -19.06 -14.71
C ASN A 269 11.36 -19.35 -16.14
N ASP A 270 12.13 -20.07 -16.95
CA ASP A 270 11.81 -20.25 -18.38
C ASP A 270 10.51 -21.03 -18.61
N LYS A 271 10.14 -21.96 -17.72
CA LYS A 271 8.85 -22.66 -17.80
C LYS A 271 7.69 -21.72 -17.47
N GLU A 272 7.84 -20.91 -16.42
CA GLU A 272 6.85 -19.91 -16.02
C GLU A 272 6.65 -18.84 -17.10
N LYS A 273 7.71 -18.44 -17.82
CA LYS A 273 7.59 -17.53 -18.97
C LYS A 273 6.70 -18.11 -20.07
N VAL A 274 6.90 -19.39 -20.43
CA VAL A 274 6.07 -20.07 -21.43
C VAL A 274 4.60 -20.11 -20.99
N VAL A 275 4.36 -20.50 -19.74
CA VAL A 275 3.01 -20.56 -19.16
C VAL A 275 2.38 -19.16 -19.10
N ASN A 276 3.14 -18.13 -18.73
CA ASN A 276 2.66 -16.74 -18.68
C ASN A 276 2.29 -16.22 -20.08
N VAL A 277 3.07 -16.53 -21.12
CA VAL A 277 2.73 -16.19 -22.51
C VAL A 277 1.40 -16.84 -22.92
N TYR A 278 1.21 -18.11 -22.57
CA TYR A 278 -0.05 -18.80 -22.86
C TYR A 278 -1.24 -18.19 -22.09
N LEU A 279 -1.09 -17.94 -20.78
CA LEU A 279 -2.10 -17.27 -19.95
C LEU A 279 -2.51 -15.90 -20.52
N GLU A 280 -1.54 -15.06 -20.88
CA GLU A 280 -1.81 -13.74 -21.48
C GLU A 280 -2.48 -13.88 -22.86
N SER A 281 -2.14 -14.92 -23.63
CA SER A 281 -2.82 -15.20 -24.91
C SER A 281 -4.29 -15.56 -24.74
N LEU A 282 -4.64 -16.39 -23.74
CA LEU A 282 -6.02 -16.74 -23.42
C LEU A 282 -6.81 -15.50 -22.97
N LYS A 283 -6.21 -14.70 -22.09
CA LYS A 283 -6.79 -13.45 -21.60
C LYS A 283 -7.06 -12.46 -22.72
N LEU A 284 -6.08 -12.22 -23.61
CA LEU A 284 -6.23 -11.29 -24.73
C LEU A 284 -7.26 -11.78 -25.74
N ASN A 285 -7.28 -13.09 -26.03
CA ASN A 285 -8.29 -13.68 -26.91
C ASN A 285 -9.70 -13.51 -26.33
N GLU A 286 -9.88 -13.75 -25.03
CA GLU A 286 -11.16 -13.51 -24.37
C GLU A 286 -11.55 -12.03 -24.46
N PHE A 287 -10.66 -11.12 -24.06
CA PHE A 287 -10.92 -9.68 -24.09
C PHE A 287 -11.32 -9.18 -25.48
N ASN A 288 -10.62 -9.63 -26.53
CA ASN A 288 -10.93 -9.28 -27.92
C ASN A 288 -12.32 -9.79 -28.35
N ASN A 289 -12.68 -11.00 -27.95
CA ASN A 289 -13.99 -11.59 -28.26
C ASN A 289 -15.13 -11.01 -27.43
N THR A 290 -14.83 -10.39 -26.28
CA THR A 290 -15.82 -9.81 -25.35
C THR A 290 -15.78 -8.28 -25.29
N THR A 291 -15.14 -7.60 -26.25
CA THR A 291 -14.95 -6.13 -26.19
C THR A 291 -16.24 -5.33 -26.00
N LYS A 292 -17.35 -5.79 -26.59
CA LYS A 292 -18.68 -5.16 -26.43
C LYS A 292 -19.54 -5.79 -25.31
N TYR A 293 -19.13 -6.95 -24.80
CA TYR A 293 -19.89 -7.76 -23.85
C TYR A 293 -18.94 -8.37 -22.83
N PHE A 294 -18.31 -7.53 -22.02
CA PHE A 294 -17.33 -7.96 -21.04
C PHE A 294 -18.04 -8.52 -19.80
N TYR A 295 -17.89 -9.82 -19.53
CA TYR A 295 -18.69 -10.50 -18.49
C TYR A 295 -18.53 -9.89 -17.09
N PRO A 296 -17.31 -9.57 -16.60
CA PRO A 296 -17.16 -8.99 -15.26
C PRO A 296 -17.78 -7.59 -15.08
N SER A 297 -18.14 -6.88 -16.16
CA SER A 297 -18.85 -5.59 -16.05
C SER A 297 -20.38 -5.73 -15.98
N ARG A 298 -20.90 -6.96 -15.92
CA ARG A 298 -22.34 -7.25 -15.83
C ARG A 298 -22.63 -8.00 -14.52
N PRO A 299 -23.90 -8.05 -14.06
CA PRO A 299 -24.26 -8.77 -12.84
C PRO A 299 -23.79 -10.23 -12.91
N ILE A 300 -22.88 -10.62 -12.01
CA ILE A 300 -22.27 -11.94 -11.99
C ILE A 300 -23.31 -13.03 -11.93
N GLU A 301 -24.45 -12.80 -11.25
CA GLU A 301 -25.59 -13.71 -11.14
C GLU A 301 -26.10 -14.20 -12.50
N THR A 302 -25.96 -13.37 -13.54
CA THR A 302 -26.39 -13.66 -14.92
C THR A 302 -25.28 -14.23 -15.79
N GLU A 303 -24.01 -14.07 -15.40
CA GLU A 303 -22.86 -14.38 -16.23
C GLU A 303 -21.95 -15.49 -15.67
N VAL A 304 -22.22 -16.06 -14.48
CA VAL A 304 -21.40 -17.15 -13.88
C VAL A 304 -21.14 -18.28 -14.87
N ILE A 305 -22.18 -18.75 -15.57
CA ILE A 305 -22.05 -19.86 -16.53
C ILE A 305 -21.18 -19.46 -17.73
N ASN A 306 -21.32 -18.21 -18.19
CA ASN A 306 -20.52 -17.67 -19.29
C ASN A 306 -19.06 -17.45 -18.90
N ILE A 307 -18.77 -17.11 -17.64
CA ILE A 307 -17.40 -16.96 -17.13
C ILE A 307 -16.76 -18.33 -16.95
N THR A 308 -17.45 -19.24 -16.25
CA THR A 308 -16.87 -20.53 -15.86
C THR A 308 -16.64 -21.49 -17.02
N SER A 309 -17.41 -21.36 -18.12
CA SER A 309 -17.22 -22.18 -19.32
C SER A 309 -16.00 -21.79 -20.18
N ARG A 310 -15.32 -20.67 -19.88
CA ARG A 310 -14.27 -20.12 -20.75
C ARG A 310 -12.90 -20.75 -20.53
N PRO A 311 -12.07 -20.88 -21.59
CA PRO A 311 -10.71 -21.40 -21.47
C PRO A 311 -9.85 -20.63 -20.45
N PHE A 312 -10.02 -19.32 -20.35
CA PHE A 312 -9.27 -18.51 -19.38
C PHE A 312 -9.63 -18.89 -17.94
N TYR A 313 -10.93 -19.00 -17.62
CA TYR A 313 -11.37 -19.46 -16.30
C TYR A 313 -10.89 -20.88 -15.99
N GLN A 314 -11.02 -21.81 -16.94
CA GLN A 314 -10.55 -23.19 -16.76
C GLN A 314 -9.03 -23.25 -16.47
N PHE A 315 -8.26 -22.37 -17.10
CA PHE A 315 -6.85 -22.22 -16.77
C PHE A 315 -6.64 -21.70 -15.34
N LEU A 316 -7.37 -20.65 -14.92
CA LEU A 316 -7.30 -20.12 -13.55
C LEU A 316 -7.75 -21.14 -12.49
N LYS A 317 -8.74 -21.97 -12.81
CA LYS A 317 -9.19 -23.09 -11.97
C LYS A 317 -8.06 -24.08 -11.72
N ALA A 318 -7.27 -24.40 -12.74
CA ALA A 318 -6.13 -25.30 -12.63
C ALA A 318 -4.94 -24.74 -11.82
N LEU A 319 -4.84 -23.42 -11.61
CA LEU A 319 -3.78 -22.83 -10.80
C LEU A 319 -3.94 -23.14 -9.31
N PRO A 320 -2.86 -23.49 -8.58
CA PRO A 320 -2.91 -23.63 -7.14
C PRO A 320 -3.15 -22.25 -6.51
N LYS A 321 -4.30 -22.06 -5.88
CA LYS A 321 -4.70 -20.78 -5.29
C LYS A 321 -4.20 -20.62 -3.85
N GLY A 322 -3.65 -21.66 -3.24
CA GLY A 322 -3.21 -21.64 -1.86
C GLY A 322 -4.42 -21.69 -0.94
N GLY A 323 -4.65 -20.62 -0.16
CA GLY A 323 -5.72 -20.57 0.83
C GLY A 323 -6.87 -19.64 0.46
N ASN A 324 -8.10 -20.05 0.79
CA ASN A 324 -9.24 -19.16 0.84
C ASN A 324 -9.44 -18.69 2.30
N LEU A 325 -9.14 -17.41 2.52
CA LEU A 325 -9.05 -16.83 3.86
C LEU A 325 -10.33 -16.08 4.28
N HIS A 326 -11.33 -16.00 3.39
CA HIS A 326 -12.56 -15.26 3.62
C HIS A 326 -13.79 -16.02 3.15
N VAL A 327 -14.25 -16.94 3.99
CA VAL A 327 -15.45 -17.74 3.75
C VAL A 327 -16.22 -17.99 5.04
N HIS A 328 -17.53 -17.97 4.95
CA HIS A 328 -18.42 -18.37 6.04
C HIS A 328 -18.74 -19.85 5.92
N GLU A 329 -18.59 -20.57 7.03
CA GLU A 329 -18.60 -22.02 7.06
C GLU A 329 -19.85 -22.63 6.42
N PHE A 330 -21.03 -22.07 6.69
CA PHE A 330 -22.30 -22.65 6.25
C PHE A 330 -22.78 -22.12 4.89
N GLN A 331 -22.03 -21.20 4.27
CA GLN A 331 -22.40 -20.46 3.06
C GLN A 331 -21.42 -20.68 1.90
N ILE A 332 -20.58 -21.73 1.96
CA ILE A 332 -19.54 -22.02 0.96
C ILE A 332 -19.92 -23.11 -0.05
N LEU A 333 -20.76 -24.09 0.32
CA LEU A 333 -21.14 -25.20 -0.55
C LEU A 333 -22.29 -24.82 -1.49
N ASP A 334 -22.21 -25.27 -2.74
CA ASP A 334 -23.31 -25.21 -3.69
C ASP A 334 -24.59 -25.83 -3.09
N ARG A 335 -25.71 -25.11 -3.17
CA ARG A 335 -26.96 -25.51 -2.51
C ARG A 335 -27.62 -26.72 -3.16
N LYS A 336 -27.46 -26.88 -4.48
CA LYS A 336 -27.95 -28.06 -5.18
C LYS A 336 -27.17 -29.29 -4.74
N LEU A 337 -25.84 -29.21 -4.68
CA LEU A 337 -24.99 -30.29 -4.17
C LEU A 337 -25.32 -30.66 -2.73
N LEU A 338 -25.55 -29.68 -1.84
CA LEU A 338 -25.99 -29.96 -0.46
C LEU A 338 -27.30 -30.76 -0.44
N LEU A 339 -28.31 -30.34 -1.20
CA LEU A 339 -29.58 -31.04 -1.24
C LEU A 339 -29.47 -32.44 -1.85
N GLU A 340 -28.63 -32.62 -2.86
CA GLU A 340 -28.33 -33.94 -3.43
C GLU A 340 -27.65 -34.87 -2.40
N LEU A 341 -26.72 -34.35 -1.59
CA LEU A 341 -26.11 -35.12 -0.50
C LEU A 341 -27.15 -35.53 0.54
N ILE A 342 -28.07 -34.63 0.90
CA ILE A 342 -29.16 -34.92 1.83
C ILE A 342 -30.12 -35.94 1.23
N GLN A 343 -30.50 -35.81 -0.04
CA GLN A 343 -31.41 -36.73 -0.72
C GLN A 343 -30.87 -38.17 -0.76
N ASN A 344 -29.55 -38.31 -0.85
CA ASN A 344 -28.86 -39.60 -0.84
C ASN A 344 -28.50 -40.10 0.57
N SER A 345 -28.90 -39.38 1.62
CA SER A 345 -28.65 -39.74 3.02
C SER A 345 -29.89 -40.38 3.68
N PRO A 346 -29.70 -41.21 4.73
CA PRO A 346 -30.81 -41.73 5.53
C PRO A 346 -31.72 -40.63 6.12
N GLU A 347 -31.19 -39.43 6.32
CA GLU A 347 -31.89 -38.28 6.91
C GLU A 347 -32.88 -37.62 5.94
N TYR A 348 -32.89 -37.99 4.65
CA TYR A 348 -33.85 -37.42 3.69
C TYR A 348 -35.30 -37.65 4.12
N ASP A 349 -35.59 -38.78 4.77
CA ASP A 349 -36.92 -39.08 5.30
C ASP A 349 -37.32 -38.16 6.46
N LEU A 350 -36.38 -37.45 7.07
CA LEU A 350 -36.65 -36.47 8.13
C LEU A 350 -36.76 -35.05 7.60
N LEU A 351 -36.46 -34.81 6.32
CA LEU A 351 -36.42 -33.47 5.75
C LEU A 351 -37.83 -32.90 5.57
N HIS A 352 -38.08 -31.76 6.19
CA HIS A 352 -39.31 -31.00 6.04
C HIS A 352 -39.00 -29.60 5.51
N ILE A 353 -39.96 -29.06 4.76
CA ILE A 353 -39.98 -27.69 4.29
C ILE A 353 -41.18 -26.96 4.88
N CYS A 354 -40.97 -25.72 5.31
CA CYS A 354 -42.03 -24.79 5.63
C CYS A 354 -42.34 -23.95 4.40
N ASP A 355 -43.50 -24.14 3.76
CA ASP A 355 -43.90 -23.41 2.55
C ASP A 355 -45.11 -22.48 2.75
N GLN A 356 -45.71 -22.46 3.94
CA GLN A 356 -46.93 -21.71 4.24
C GLN A 356 -46.71 -20.46 5.10
N ASP A 357 -47.63 -19.50 4.95
CA ASP A 357 -47.70 -18.25 5.72
C ASP A 357 -47.87 -18.43 7.23
N ASN A 358 -48.33 -19.60 7.65
CA ASN A 358 -48.58 -19.93 9.06
C ASN A 358 -47.32 -20.40 9.83
N CYS A 359 -46.16 -20.46 9.18
CA CYS A 359 -44.93 -20.77 9.90
C CYS A 359 -44.54 -19.60 10.81
N VAL A 360 -44.25 -19.92 12.07
CA VAL A 360 -43.85 -18.94 13.11
C VAL A 360 -42.48 -18.31 12.78
N THR A 361 -41.69 -18.95 11.92
CA THR A 361 -40.40 -18.48 11.43
C THR A 361 -40.46 -18.43 9.89
N ASN A 362 -39.99 -17.33 9.28
CA ASN A 362 -39.71 -17.07 7.86
C ASN A 362 -40.19 -18.15 6.84
N LYS A 363 -40.92 -17.72 5.79
CA LYS A 363 -41.36 -18.63 4.70
C LYS A 363 -40.15 -19.29 4.00
N TYR A 364 -40.26 -20.57 3.64
CA TYR A 364 -39.31 -21.39 2.88
C TYR A 364 -38.10 -21.99 3.63
N HIS A 365 -38.21 -22.27 4.94
CA HIS A 365 -37.14 -22.93 5.68
C HIS A 365 -37.13 -24.46 5.55
N LEU A 366 -35.93 -25.06 5.65
CA LEU A 366 -35.72 -26.50 5.72
C LEU A 366 -35.20 -26.90 7.09
N ASN A 367 -35.67 -28.04 7.60
CA ASN A 367 -35.14 -28.62 8.83
C ASN A 367 -35.43 -30.12 8.90
N TYR A 368 -34.73 -30.82 9.80
CA TYR A 368 -35.04 -32.20 10.14
C TYR A 368 -36.02 -32.27 11.31
N TYR A 369 -37.05 -33.10 11.17
CA TYR A 369 -37.95 -33.45 12.26
C TYR A 369 -38.17 -34.96 12.29
N LYS A 370 -37.97 -35.56 13.46
CA LYS A 370 -38.26 -36.98 13.72
C LYS A 370 -39.57 -37.17 14.50
N SER A 371 -39.92 -36.21 15.35
CA SER A 371 -41.18 -36.14 16.11
C SER A 371 -41.54 -34.67 16.36
N ASN A 372 -42.78 -34.41 16.82
CA ASN A 372 -43.27 -33.05 17.14
C ASN A 372 -43.13 -32.04 15.98
N ILE A 373 -43.53 -32.44 14.77
CA ILE A 373 -43.47 -31.60 13.57
C ILE A 373 -44.31 -30.33 13.79
N PRO A 374 -43.71 -29.12 13.72
CA PRO A 374 -44.47 -27.90 13.92
C PRO A 374 -45.52 -27.68 12.82
N ARG A 375 -46.60 -26.96 13.16
CA ARG A 375 -47.64 -26.61 12.19
C ARG A 375 -47.04 -25.83 11.01
N GLY A 376 -47.43 -26.19 9.79
CA GLY A 376 -46.97 -25.54 8.55
C GLY A 376 -45.73 -26.16 7.90
N TRP A 377 -45.15 -27.20 8.52
CA TRP A 377 -44.05 -27.97 7.94
C TRP A 377 -44.57 -29.21 7.23
N THR A 378 -44.12 -29.40 5.99
CA THR A 378 -44.48 -30.53 5.13
C THR A 378 -43.23 -31.34 4.82
N LYS A 379 -43.34 -32.66 4.87
CA LYS A 379 -42.22 -33.55 4.55
C LYS A 379 -41.87 -33.45 3.07
N VAL A 380 -40.62 -33.17 2.74
CA VAL A 380 -40.19 -32.90 1.35
C VAL A 380 -40.48 -34.08 0.44
N LYS A 381 -40.18 -35.30 0.89
CA LYS A 381 -40.41 -36.55 0.13
C LYS A 381 -41.88 -36.82 -0.21
N GLU A 382 -42.81 -36.27 0.56
CA GLU A 382 -44.26 -36.44 0.37
C GLU A 382 -44.91 -35.21 -0.30
N SER A 383 -44.10 -34.21 -0.66
CA SER A 383 -44.54 -32.97 -1.28
C SER A 383 -44.23 -32.91 -2.78
N ASN A 384 -44.78 -31.89 -3.45
CA ASN A 384 -44.48 -31.61 -4.86
C ASN A 384 -43.19 -30.80 -5.05
N TRP A 385 -42.43 -30.52 -3.98
CA TRP A 385 -41.21 -29.75 -4.06
C TRP A 385 -40.09 -30.55 -4.74
N THR A 386 -39.56 -30.02 -5.85
CA THR A 386 -38.33 -30.55 -6.44
C THR A 386 -37.10 -29.84 -5.86
N LEU A 387 -35.93 -30.49 -5.91
CA LEU A 387 -34.67 -29.85 -5.49
C LEU A 387 -34.43 -28.51 -6.20
N PRO A 388 -34.62 -28.38 -7.54
CA PRO A 388 -34.55 -27.10 -8.22
C PRO A 388 -35.49 -26.02 -7.65
N ASP A 389 -36.73 -26.39 -7.32
CA ASP A 389 -37.69 -25.44 -6.73
C ASP A 389 -37.21 -24.93 -5.37
N ILE A 390 -36.67 -25.84 -4.55
CA ILE A 390 -36.11 -25.50 -3.23
C ILE A 390 -34.93 -24.54 -3.40
N VAL A 391 -33.96 -24.85 -4.27
CA VAL A 391 -32.80 -23.97 -4.52
C VAL A 391 -33.25 -22.59 -4.98
N LYS A 392 -34.23 -22.54 -5.88
CA LYS A 392 -34.79 -21.28 -6.39
C LYS A 392 -35.41 -20.42 -5.29
N LYS A 393 -36.09 -21.03 -4.32
CA LYS A 393 -36.76 -20.30 -3.21
C LYS A 393 -35.86 -19.99 -2.02
N THR A 394 -34.67 -20.58 -1.93
CA THR A 394 -33.81 -20.51 -0.74
C THR A 394 -32.41 -19.95 -1.01
N THR A 395 -32.15 -19.48 -2.23
CA THR A 395 -30.92 -18.77 -2.60
C THR A 395 -31.24 -17.31 -2.91
N LEU A 396 -30.31 -16.40 -2.60
CA LEU A 396 -30.51 -14.96 -2.89
C LEU A 396 -30.78 -14.74 -4.39
N THR A 397 -29.97 -15.36 -5.25
CA THR A 397 -30.11 -15.22 -6.71
C THR A 397 -31.44 -15.79 -7.21
N GLY A 398 -31.88 -16.94 -6.69
CA GLY A 398 -33.18 -17.52 -7.01
C GLY A 398 -34.34 -16.64 -6.57
N ILE A 399 -34.26 -16.05 -5.38
CA ILE A 399 -35.28 -15.13 -4.84
C ILE A 399 -35.32 -13.85 -5.67
N LEU A 400 -34.18 -13.22 -5.96
CA LEU A 400 -34.10 -11.98 -6.73
C LEU A 400 -34.65 -12.17 -8.16
N ASN A 401 -34.38 -13.31 -8.78
CA ASN A 401 -34.88 -13.64 -10.13
C ASN A 401 -36.40 -13.91 -10.15
N ASP A 402 -37.01 -14.19 -9.00
CA ASP A 402 -38.44 -14.47 -8.86
C ASP A 402 -39.26 -13.24 -8.48
N LEU A 403 -38.63 -12.08 -8.25
CA LEU A 403 -39.34 -10.84 -7.97
C LEU A 403 -40.04 -10.30 -9.22
N GLU A 404 -41.26 -9.79 -9.05
CA GLU A 404 -41.99 -9.09 -10.12
C GLU A 404 -41.27 -7.80 -10.53
N GLU A 405 -40.74 -7.06 -9.54
CA GLU A 405 -39.92 -5.87 -9.75
C GLU A 405 -38.45 -6.18 -9.44
N PRO A 406 -37.52 -5.97 -10.38
CA PRO A 406 -36.11 -6.29 -10.16
C PRO A 406 -35.46 -5.31 -9.18
N ILE A 407 -34.76 -5.85 -8.18
CA ILE A 407 -33.91 -5.06 -7.29
C ILE A 407 -32.48 -5.05 -7.82
N TYR A 408 -32.04 -3.88 -8.26
CA TYR A 408 -30.71 -3.65 -8.78
C TYR A 408 -29.65 -3.80 -7.68
N ALA A 409 -28.43 -4.19 -8.08
CA ALA A 409 -27.28 -4.29 -7.17
C ALA A 409 -26.95 -2.97 -6.46
N THR A 410 -27.35 -1.82 -7.02
CA THR A 410 -27.17 -0.51 -6.40
C THR A 410 -28.09 -0.24 -5.21
N ASP A 411 -29.15 -1.03 -5.03
CA ASP A 411 -30.05 -0.96 -3.87
C ASP A 411 -29.64 -2.01 -2.83
N THR A 412 -28.52 -1.74 -2.17
CA THR A 412 -27.89 -2.63 -1.20
C THR A 412 -28.80 -2.90 0.00
N SER A 413 -29.50 -1.87 0.50
CA SER A 413 -30.44 -1.97 1.63
C SER A 413 -31.59 -2.95 1.35
N SER A 414 -32.23 -2.86 0.18
CA SER A 414 -33.30 -3.82 -0.18
C SER A 414 -32.75 -5.23 -0.35
N ARG A 415 -31.55 -5.42 -0.91
CA ARG A 415 -30.94 -6.74 -1.06
C ARG A 415 -30.59 -7.38 0.28
N TRP A 416 -29.98 -6.63 1.19
CA TRP A 416 -29.73 -7.07 2.57
C TRP A 416 -31.02 -7.35 3.32
N SER A 417 -32.03 -6.48 3.19
CA SER A 417 -33.36 -6.67 3.77
C SER A 417 -33.99 -7.98 3.29
N ILE A 418 -33.95 -8.27 2.00
CA ILE A 418 -34.44 -9.55 1.45
C ILE A 418 -33.62 -10.72 1.99
N ALA A 419 -32.30 -10.65 1.94
CA ALA A 419 -31.44 -11.73 2.41
C ALA A 419 -31.71 -12.08 3.88
N ASN A 420 -31.87 -11.05 4.73
CA ASN A 420 -32.17 -11.20 6.16
C ASN A 420 -33.61 -11.67 6.40
N ASN A 421 -34.62 -11.00 5.82
CA ASN A 421 -36.03 -11.30 6.07
C ASN A 421 -36.48 -12.62 5.45
N LYS A 422 -35.84 -13.04 4.35
CA LYS A 422 -36.07 -14.36 3.76
C LYS A 422 -35.20 -15.43 4.40
N GLY A 423 -34.26 -15.11 5.30
CA GLY A 423 -33.45 -16.12 5.97
C GLY A 423 -32.39 -16.80 5.09
N VAL A 424 -31.95 -16.13 4.02
CA VAL A 424 -30.96 -16.66 3.04
C VAL A 424 -29.72 -17.23 3.73
N PHE A 425 -29.24 -16.54 4.77
CA PHE A 425 -28.02 -16.91 5.48
C PHE A 425 -28.23 -18.08 6.46
N ASP A 426 -29.46 -18.31 6.94
CA ASP A 426 -29.76 -19.25 8.03
C ASP A 426 -30.55 -20.49 7.55
N PHE A 427 -31.00 -20.52 6.29
CA PHE A 427 -31.88 -21.58 5.76
C PHE A 427 -31.36 -23.01 5.94
N TYR A 428 -30.05 -23.20 5.75
CA TYR A 428 -29.43 -24.52 5.70
C TYR A 428 -28.62 -24.83 6.96
N ASP A 429 -28.43 -23.85 7.85
CA ASP A 429 -27.58 -23.95 9.03
C ASP A 429 -27.98 -25.13 9.92
N GLU A 430 -29.27 -25.29 10.17
CA GLU A 430 -29.78 -26.38 11.02
C GLU A 430 -29.61 -27.76 10.39
N LEU A 431 -29.63 -27.86 9.05
CA LEU A 431 -29.41 -29.12 8.35
C LEU A 431 -27.96 -29.57 8.48
N VAL A 432 -27.01 -28.64 8.27
CA VAL A 432 -25.58 -28.94 8.31
C VAL A 432 -25.05 -29.09 9.74
N ARG A 433 -25.85 -28.76 10.76
CA ARG A 433 -25.58 -29.03 12.18
C ARG A 433 -26.11 -30.39 12.67
N HIS A 434 -26.79 -31.17 11.84
CA HIS A 434 -27.12 -32.56 12.18
C HIS A 434 -25.88 -33.45 12.02
N ASN A 435 -25.58 -34.30 13.00
CA ASN A 435 -24.34 -35.08 13.07
C ASN A 435 -24.02 -35.89 11.80
N VAL A 436 -25.02 -36.48 11.16
CA VAL A 436 -24.83 -37.26 9.92
C VAL A 436 -24.58 -36.36 8.71
N THR A 437 -25.34 -35.26 8.58
CA THR A 437 -25.17 -34.31 7.47
C THR A 437 -23.85 -33.54 7.61
N ARG A 438 -23.43 -33.23 8.83
CA ARG A 438 -22.28 -32.37 9.14
C ARG A 438 -20.99 -32.80 8.47
N PHE A 439 -20.59 -34.05 8.64
CA PHE A 439 -19.30 -34.52 8.13
C PHE A 439 -19.35 -34.80 6.62
N ASN A 440 -20.52 -35.16 6.09
CA ASN A 440 -20.74 -35.23 4.65
C ASN A 440 -20.66 -33.83 4.01
N TYR A 441 -21.26 -32.83 4.65
CA TYR A 441 -21.15 -31.42 4.27
C TYR A 441 -19.69 -30.95 4.27
N MET A 442 -18.98 -31.12 5.38
CA MET A 442 -17.58 -30.73 5.50
C MET A 442 -16.72 -31.42 4.43
N LYS A 443 -16.89 -32.73 4.24
CA LYS A 443 -16.18 -33.47 3.19
C LYS A 443 -16.46 -32.91 1.80
N ALA A 444 -17.70 -32.56 1.50
CA ALA A 444 -18.07 -31.96 0.22
C ALA A 444 -17.43 -30.57 0.04
N VAL A 445 -17.42 -29.72 1.08
CA VAL A 445 -16.76 -28.41 1.05
C VAL A 445 -15.26 -28.55 0.75
N LEU A 446 -14.58 -29.47 1.44
CA LEU A 446 -13.15 -29.70 1.24
C LEU A 446 -12.86 -30.27 -0.16
N ASN A 447 -13.71 -31.18 -0.66
CA ASN A 447 -13.60 -31.72 -2.01
C ASN A 447 -13.83 -30.64 -3.08
N SER A 448 -14.87 -29.83 -2.96
CA SER A 448 -15.12 -28.72 -3.89
C SER A 448 -13.98 -27.69 -3.88
N SER A 449 -13.37 -27.46 -2.71
CA SER A 449 -12.18 -26.61 -2.61
C SER A 449 -10.99 -27.19 -3.36
N LEU A 450 -10.74 -28.50 -3.25
CA LEU A 450 -9.69 -29.19 -4.01
C LEU A 450 -9.98 -29.26 -5.51
N GLU A 451 -11.24 -29.39 -5.92
CA GLU A 451 -11.67 -29.31 -7.33
C GLU A 451 -11.38 -27.94 -7.92
N GLU A 452 -11.53 -26.89 -7.11
CA GLU A 452 -11.08 -25.53 -7.42
C GLU A 452 -9.59 -25.33 -7.15
N ASN A 453 -8.80 -26.35 -6.80
CA ASN A 453 -7.37 -26.24 -6.51
C ASN A 453 -7.03 -25.20 -5.42
N VAL A 454 -7.82 -25.18 -4.35
CA VAL A 454 -7.60 -24.48 -3.08
C VAL A 454 -7.24 -25.52 -2.01
N GLN A 455 -6.14 -25.29 -1.28
CA GLN A 455 -5.56 -26.27 -0.35
C GLN A 455 -5.72 -25.89 1.12
N LEU A 456 -6.08 -24.64 1.43
CA LEU A 456 -6.25 -24.15 2.80
C LEU A 456 -7.56 -23.38 2.94
N LEU A 457 -8.30 -23.60 4.02
CA LEU A 457 -9.51 -22.85 4.33
C LEU A 457 -9.44 -22.20 5.71
N GLU A 458 -9.78 -20.92 5.79
CA GLU A 458 -10.04 -20.22 7.04
C GLU A 458 -11.53 -19.89 7.12
N LEU A 459 -12.25 -20.68 7.91
CA LEU A 459 -13.71 -20.71 7.97
C LEU A 459 -14.21 -19.81 9.10
N ARG A 460 -15.13 -18.90 8.78
CA ARG A 460 -15.83 -18.08 9.78
C ARG A 460 -17.04 -18.84 10.32
N ARG A 461 -17.08 -19.01 11.64
CA ARG A 461 -18.13 -19.73 12.36
C ARG A 461 -18.62 -18.92 13.56
N SER A 462 -19.92 -18.94 13.86
CA SER A 462 -20.46 -18.18 14.99
C SER A 462 -20.09 -18.76 16.36
N HIS A 463 -20.28 -20.06 16.57
CA HIS A 463 -19.95 -20.76 17.81
C HIS A 463 -19.91 -22.28 17.61
N PHE A 464 -19.34 -22.99 18.59
CA PHE A 464 -19.40 -24.45 18.72
C PHE A 464 -20.48 -24.87 19.74
N GLY A 465 -20.78 -26.16 19.81
CA GLY A 465 -21.81 -26.73 20.68
C GLY A 465 -23.22 -26.68 20.07
N SER A 466 -23.30 -26.57 18.74
CA SER A 466 -24.56 -26.54 17.99
C SER A 466 -24.81 -27.81 17.18
N LEU A 467 -23.81 -28.69 17.09
CA LEU A 467 -23.97 -30.01 16.50
C LEU A 467 -25.01 -30.82 17.28
N TYR A 468 -25.89 -31.54 16.62
CA TYR A 468 -26.93 -32.32 17.28
C TYR A 468 -27.24 -33.64 16.59
N TYR A 469 -27.93 -34.52 17.30
CA TYR A 469 -28.53 -35.75 16.79
C TYR A 469 -29.91 -35.97 17.40
N PHE A 470 -30.68 -36.91 16.84
CA PHE A 470 -31.94 -37.35 17.44
C PHE A 470 -31.75 -38.61 18.29
N ASP A 471 -32.26 -38.60 19.52
CA ASP A 471 -32.29 -39.79 20.36
C ASP A 471 -33.31 -40.84 19.87
N SER A 472 -33.45 -41.94 20.63
CA SER A 472 -34.42 -43.00 20.33
C SER A 472 -35.87 -42.50 20.33
N ASN A 473 -36.18 -41.47 21.11
CA ASN A 473 -37.51 -40.87 21.23
C ASN A 473 -37.77 -39.76 20.19
N GLY A 474 -36.76 -39.42 19.38
CA GLY A 474 -36.82 -38.36 18.39
C GLY A 474 -36.56 -36.96 18.97
N SER A 475 -36.16 -36.86 20.23
CA SER A 475 -35.74 -35.59 20.83
C SER A 475 -34.38 -35.17 20.30
N ARG A 476 -34.22 -33.88 20.04
CA ARG A 476 -32.95 -33.28 19.62
C ARG A 476 -32.01 -33.17 20.83
N ILE A 477 -30.82 -33.76 20.72
CA ILE A 477 -29.75 -33.69 21.71
C ILE A 477 -28.56 -32.94 21.10
N SER A 478 -28.17 -31.82 21.71
CA SER A 478 -26.99 -31.07 21.31
C SER A 478 -25.72 -31.66 21.91
N ILE A 479 -24.67 -31.70 21.11
CA ILE A 479 -23.31 -32.07 21.50
C ILE A 479 -22.64 -30.82 22.05
N ASN A 480 -21.93 -30.96 23.17
CA ASN A 480 -21.24 -29.82 23.77
C ASN A 480 -20.09 -29.31 22.85
N ALA A 481 -19.58 -28.11 23.14
CA ALA A 481 -18.59 -27.48 22.27
C ALA A 481 -17.26 -28.26 22.17
N THR A 482 -16.77 -28.84 23.27
CA THR A 482 -15.48 -29.55 23.29
C THR A 482 -15.56 -30.86 22.52
N ASP A 483 -16.61 -31.65 22.73
CA ASP A 483 -16.82 -32.92 22.04
C ASP A 483 -17.03 -32.68 20.54
N GLU A 484 -17.75 -31.61 20.18
CA GLU A 484 -17.89 -31.22 18.77
C GLU A 484 -16.53 -30.90 18.13
N ILE A 485 -15.66 -30.17 18.84
CA ILE A 485 -14.33 -29.80 18.35
C ILE A 485 -13.46 -31.05 18.20
N ASP A 486 -13.49 -31.97 19.17
CA ASP A 486 -12.73 -33.22 19.10
C ASP A 486 -13.14 -34.06 17.88
N LEU A 487 -14.44 -34.17 17.60
CA LEU A 487 -14.93 -34.84 16.39
C LEU A 487 -14.44 -34.14 15.10
N LEU A 488 -14.38 -32.81 15.08
CA LEU A 488 -13.85 -32.06 13.94
C LEU A 488 -12.34 -32.24 13.76
N ILE A 489 -11.59 -32.35 14.86
CA ILE A 489 -10.15 -32.62 14.84
C ILE A 489 -9.88 -34.02 14.30
N ASP A 490 -10.65 -35.02 14.71
CA ASP A 490 -10.51 -36.39 14.22
C ASP A 490 -10.87 -36.48 12.73
N PHE A 491 -11.97 -35.84 12.32
CA PHE A 491 -12.33 -35.69 10.91
C PHE A 491 -11.21 -35.01 10.10
N LYS A 492 -10.66 -33.91 10.60
CA LYS A 492 -9.55 -33.17 9.97
C LYS A 492 -8.32 -34.05 9.77
N LYS A 493 -7.90 -34.77 10.81
CA LYS A 493 -6.75 -35.68 10.76
C LYS A 493 -6.95 -36.77 9.70
N ASP A 494 -8.11 -37.41 9.66
CA ASP A 494 -8.41 -38.44 8.67
C ASP A 494 -8.45 -37.85 7.25
N TYR A 495 -9.15 -36.73 7.06
CA TYR A 495 -9.29 -36.10 5.75
C TYR A 495 -7.94 -35.66 5.17
N VAL A 496 -7.11 -34.96 5.95
CA VAL A 496 -5.77 -34.50 5.52
C VAL A 496 -4.87 -35.69 5.19
N LYS A 497 -4.89 -36.73 6.03
CA LYS A 497 -4.12 -37.97 5.78
C LYS A 497 -4.52 -38.63 4.45
N ASN A 498 -5.81 -38.66 4.15
CA ASN A 498 -6.34 -39.30 2.94
C ASN A 498 -6.27 -38.39 1.70
N ASN A 499 -6.03 -37.09 1.87
CA ASN A 499 -5.97 -36.09 0.80
C ASN A 499 -4.71 -35.21 0.94
N PRO A 500 -3.51 -35.72 0.62
CA PRO A 500 -2.24 -35.03 0.88
C PRO A 500 -2.04 -33.71 0.10
N LYS A 501 -2.92 -33.41 -0.88
CA LYS A 501 -2.96 -32.12 -1.56
C LYS A 501 -3.62 -31.02 -0.73
N PHE A 502 -4.49 -31.40 0.19
CA PHE A 502 -5.13 -30.47 1.12
C PHE A 502 -4.17 -30.21 2.28
N ILE A 503 -3.92 -28.94 2.58
CA ILE A 503 -3.01 -28.51 3.64
C ILE A 503 -3.75 -28.52 4.97
N ASP A 504 -4.79 -27.69 5.10
CA ASP A 504 -5.51 -27.57 6.36
C ASP A 504 -6.84 -26.81 6.28
N PHE A 505 -7.66 -26.91 7.33
CA PHE A 505 -8.68 -25.91 7.66
C PHE A 505 -8.60 -25.47 9.12
N ILE A 506 -8.93 -24.20 9.35
CA ILE A 506 -8.97 -23.54 10.66
C ILE A 506 -10.25 -22.67 10.76
N PHE A 507 -10.56 -22.22 11.98
CA PHE A 507 -11.74 -21.40 12.26
C PHE A 507 -11.37 -20.03 12.82
N LEU A 508 -12.09 -19.02 12.32
CA LEU A 508 -12.30 -17.73 12.98
C LEU A 508 -13.69 -17.72 13.60
N ILE A 509 -13.79 -17.25 14.84
CA ILE A 509 -15.08 -17.11 15.50
C ILE A 509 -15.65 -15.73 15.27
N TYR A 510 -16.94 -15.63 14.95
CA TYR A 510 -17.58 -14.35 14.76
C TYR A 510 -18.80 -14.16 15.65
N ASN A 511 -19.11 -12.89 15.93
CA ASN A 511 -20.45 -12.49 16.38
C ASN A 511 -21.11 -11.58 15.35
N ARG A 512 -22.44 -11.50 15.39
CA ARG A 512 -23.21 -10.57 14.56
C ARG A 512 -23.08 -9.17 15.16
N ARG A 513 -22.76 -8.16 14.36
CA ARG A 513 -22.60 -6.78 14.83
C ARG A 513 -23.85 -6.16 15.46
N ARG A 514 -25.04 -6.68 15.13
CA ARG A 514 -26.31 -6.26 15.77
C ARG A 514 -26.53 -6.82 17.18
N SER A 515 -25.66 -7.72 17.67
CA SER A 515 -25.74 -8.22 19.04
C SER A 515 -25.43 -7.11 20.06
N SER A 516 -25.93 -7.25 21.29
CA SER A 516 -25.63 -6.28 22.36
C SER A 516 -24.16 -6.35 22.79
N LYS A 517 -23.66 -5.28 23.43
CA LYS A 517 -22.29 -5.23 23.96
C LYS A 517 -22.01 -6.38 24.94
N GLU A 518 -22.98 -6.70 25.81
CA GLU A 518 -22.90 -7.79 26.77
C GLU A 518 -22.86 -9.16 26.10
N GLN A 519 -23.65 -9.35 25.05
CA GLN A 519 -23.64 -10.60 24.27
C GLN A 519 -22.26 -10.82 23.64
N ILE A 520 -21.71 -9.81 22.96
CA ILE A 520 -20.37 -9.92 22.36
C ILE A 520 -19.31 -10.17 23.42
N LYS A 521 -19.34 -9.43 24.53
CA LYS A 521 -18.38 -9.61 25.62
C LYS A 521 -18.39 -11.03 26.18
N ASN A 522 -19.59 -11.58 26.40
CA ASN A 522 -19.76 -12.93 26.92
C ASN A 522 -19.28 -14.00 25.93
N GLU A 523 -19.62 -13.86 24.65
CA GLU A 523 -19.22 -14.81 23.62
C GLU A 523 -17.71 -14.76 23.32
N VAL A 524 -17.10 -13.56 23.30
CA VAL A 524 -15.65 -13.40 23.20
C VAL A 524 -14.92 -14.10 24.35
N ASN A 525 -15.39 -13.94 25.59
CA ASN A 525 -14.79 -14.63 26.74
C ASN A 525 -14.87 -16.15 26.61
N LYS A 526 -16.06 -16.70 26.32
CA LYS A 526 -16.24 -18.15 26.11
C LYS A 526 -15.36 -18.69 25.00
N MET A 527 -15.29 -17.95 23.89
CA MET A 527 -14.47 -18.34 22.75
C MET A 527 -12.99 -18.36 23.11
N ILE A 528 -12.48 -17.37 23.85
CA ILE A 528 -11.06 -17.33 24.26
C ILE A 528 -10.72 -18.53 25.14
N ASP A 529 -11.63 -18.95 26.02
CA ASP A 529 -11.43 -20.15 26.85
C ASP A 529 -11.34 -21.42 25.99
N ILE A 530 -12.21 -21.57 25.00
CA ILE A 530 -12.14 -22.70 24.05
C ILE A 530 -10.88 -22.60 23.19
N GLN A 531 -10.51 -21.41 22.72
CA GLN A 531 -9.32 -21.20 21.89
C GLN A 531 -8.02 -21.55 22.63
N ARG A 532 -7.96 -21.36 23.95
CA ARG A 532 -6.82 -21.79 24.77
C ARG A 532 -6.65 -23.32 24.77
N LEU A 533 -7.74 -24.07 24.68
CA LEU A 533 -7.72 -25.53 24.60
C LEU A 533 -7.39 -26.02 23.19
N TYR A 534 -7.83 -25.28 22.16
CA TYR A 534 -7.67 -25.67 20.75
C TYR A 534 -6.99 -24.58 19.90
N PRO A 535 -5.76 -24.14 20.25
CA PRO A 535 -5.12 -22.99 19.62
C PRO A 535 -4.71 -23.24 18.16
N ASP A 536 -4.63 -24.50 17.74
CA ASP A 536 -4.30 -24.85 16.36
C ASP A 536 -5.51 -24.82 15.42
N LEU A 537 -6.71 -25.04 15.95
CA LEU A 537 -7.95 -25.08 15.18
C LEU A 537 -8.64 -23.71 15.18
N ILE A 538 -8.69 -23.01 16.31
CA ILE A 538 -9.35 -21.71 16.45
C ILE A 538 -8.29 -20.62 16.48
N ARG A 539 -8.27 -19.77 15.45
CA ARG A 539 -7.15 -18.88 15.15
C ARG A 539 -7.48 -17.40 15.23
N GLY A 540 -8.70 -17.02 15.58
CA GLY A 540 -9.02 -15.60 15.66
C GLY A 540 -10.50 -15.26 15.80
N TYR A 541 -10.77 -13.97 15.61
CA TYR A 541 -12.08 -13.37 15.80
C TYR A 541 -12.43 -12.33 14.74
N ASP A 542 -13.72 -12.21 14.46
CA ASP A 542 -14.32 -11.29 13.51
C ASP A 542 -15.69 -10.77 14.01
N LEU A 543 -16.18 -9.69 13.42
CA LEU A 543 -17.50 -9.13 13.63
C LEU A 543 -18.22 -8.97 12.28
N VAL A 544 -19.33 -9.69 12.09
CA VAL A 544 -19.96 -9.87 10.76
C VAL A 544 -21.40 -9.35 10.72
N GLY A 545 -21.99 -9.35 9.53
CA GLY A 545 -23.34 -8.88 9.25
C GLY A 545 -23.33 -7.51 8.57
N GLU A 546 -24.48 -7.11 8.02
CA GLU A 546 -24.66 -5.86 7.27
C GLU A 546 -24.04 -4.66 8.00
N GLU A 547 -22.95 -4.14 7.45
CA GLU A 547 -22.12 -3.11 8.08
C GLU A 547 -22.89 -1.79 8.21
N ASP A 548 -23.59 -1.41 7.15
CA ASP A 548 -24.29 -0.13 7.02
C ASP A 548 -25.46 0.04 8.01
N GLN A 549 -26.13 -1.05 8.38
CA GLN A 549 -27.28 -1.02 9.30
C GLN A 549 -26.97 -1.70 10.64
N GLY A 550 -25.71 -2.00 10.89
CA GLY A 550 -25.25 -2.62 12.13
C GLY A 550 -24.49 -1.63 13.01
N HIS A 551 -24.09 -2.11 14.19
CA HIS A 551 -23.18 -1.35 15.03
C HIS A 551 -21.75 -1.43 14.49
N THR A 552 -21.03 -0.33 14.64
CA THR A 552 -19.62 -0.12 14.33
C THR A 552 -18.71 -0.88 15.29
N LEU A 553 -17.43 -0.99 14.92
CA LEU A 553 -16.40 -1.50 15.81
C LEU A 553 -16.20 -0.57 17.02
N LEU A 554 -16.32 0.75 16.84
CA LEU A 554 -16.28 1.72 17.94
C LEU A 554 -17.37 1.44 18.98
N PHE A 555 -18.61 1.20 18.55
CA PHE A 555 -19.71 0.87 19.47
C PHE A 555 -19.37 -0.34 20.35
N HIS A 556 -18.72 -1.36 19.78
CA HIS A 556 -18.31 -2.58 20.47
C HIS A 556 -16.90 -2.53 21.07
N SER A 557 -16.20 -1.39 21.04
CA SER A 557 -14.80 -1.26 21.43
C SER A 557 -14.50 -1.82 22.83
N ASP A 558 -15.34 -1.52 23.82
CA ASP A 558 -15.25 -2.05 25.19
C ASP A 558 -15.39 -3.58 25.26
N SER A 559 -16.19 -4.17 24.38
CA SER A 559 -16.39 -5.62 24.30
C SER A 559 -15.28 -6.31 23.50
N LEU A 560 -14.69 -5.60 22.53
CA LEU A 560 -13.61 -6.10 21.67
C LEU A 560 -12.24 -6.00 22.33
N ILE A 561 -12.08 -5.21 23.40
CA ILE A 561 -10.79 -5.06 24.10
C ILE A 561 -10.24 -6.39 24.62
N THR A 562 -11.11 -7.33 25.02
CA THR A 562 -10.70 -8.67 25.45
C THR A 562 -10.08 -9.45 24.29
N ALA A 563 -10.71 -9.43 23.11
CA ALA A 563 -10.20 -10.09 21.91
C ALA A 563 -8.88 -9.42 21.45
N PHE A 564 -8.81 -8.09 21.52
CA PHE A 564 -7.57 -7.33 21.30
C PHE A 564 -6.45 -7.79 22.23
N ASN A 565 -6.66 -7.77 23.55
CA ASN A 565 -5.66 -8.19 24.53
C ASN A 565 -5.22 -9.64 24.30
N ARG A 566 -6.16 -10.53 23.95
CA ARG A 566 -5.82 -11.91 23.57
C ARG A 566 -4.91 -11.95 22.34
N SER A 567 -5.21 -11.18 21.29
CA SER A 567 -4.38 -11.15 20.08
C SER A 567 -2.94 -10.75 20.39
N GLN A 568 -2.74 -9.73 21.24
CA GLN A 568 -1.41 -9.24 21.59
C GLN A 568 -0.62 -10.21 22.48
N THR A 569 -1.29 -11.05 23.27
CA THR A 569 -0.66 -11.99 24.22
C THR A 569 -0.54 -13.42 23.68
N SER A 570 -1.18 -13.73 22.55
CA SER A 570 -1.24 -15.07 21.98
C SER A 570 0.00 -15.51 21.19
N ASN A 571 0.99 -14.62 21.02
CA ASN A 571 2.17 -14.83 20.19
C ASN A 571 1.82 -15.30 18.75
N GLY A 572 0.78 -14.71 18.17
CA GLY A 572 0.31 -15.01 16.81
C GLY A 572 -0.62 -16.23 16.68
N SER A 573 -1.01 -16.88 17.78
CA SER A 573 -2.00 -17.96 17.72
C SER A 573 -3.44 -17.46 17.59
N PHE A 574 -3.69 -16.17 17.84
CA PHE A 574 -5.01 -15.56 17.79
C PHE A 574 -4.98 -14.21 17.07
N ASN A 575 -5.71 -14.12 15.96
CA ASN A 575 -5.73 -12.98 15.07
C ASN A 575 -7.08 -12.25 15.14
N LEU A 576 -7.04 -10.92 14.99
CA LEU A 576 -8.25 -10.14 14.70
C LEU A 576 -8.34 -9.94 13.19
N VAL A 577 -9.51 -10.21 12.61
CA VAL A 577 -9.73 -10.14 11.17
C VAL A 577 -11.13 -9.57 10.90
N PHE A 578 -11.31 -8.29 11.17
CA PHE A 578 -12.63 -7.66 11.09
C PHE A 578 -13.11 -7.43 9.66
N HIS A 579 -14.40 -7.69 9.40
CA HIS A 579 -15.12 -7.01 8.33
C HIS A 579 -15.14 -5.50 8.63
N ALA A 580 -14.60 -4.72 7.70
CA ALA A 580 -14.58 -3.28 7.80
C ALA A 580 -14.55 -2.63 6.42
N GLY A 581 -15.36 -1.59 6.25
CA GLY A 581 -15.41 -0.81 5.02
C GLY A 581 -16.08 -1.52 3.85
N GLU A 582 -16.95 -2.50 4.08
CA GLU A 582 -17.88 -3.04 3.10
C GLU A 582 -19.06 -2.08 2.90
N THR A 583 -18.76 -0.87 2.41
CA THR A 583 -19.76 0.21 2.29
C THR A 583 -19.51 1.10 1.09
N ASN A 584 -20.60 1.56 0.48
CA ASN A 584 -20.61 2.59 -0.56
C ASN A 584 -20.90 3.99 -0.01
N TRP A 585 -21.27 4.13 1.28
CA TRP A 585 -21.64 5.43 1.86
C TRP A 585 -20.45 6.41 1.95
N PRO A 586 -20.72 7.72 1.96
CA PRO A 586 -19.75 8.75 2.34
C PRO A 586 -19.17 8.52 3.75
N ASP A 587 -18.01 9.09 4.02
CA ASP A 587 -17.33 8.97 5.32
C ASP A 587 -17.98 9.79 6.44
N ASP A 588 -18.88 10.73 6.12
CA ASP A 588 -19.64 11.53 7.06
C ASP A 588 -21.10 11.06 7.25
N TYR A 589 -21.53 10.01 6.55
CA TYR A 589 -22.90 9.51 6.62
C TYR A 589 -23.11 8.54 7.78
N LEU A 590 -23.99 8.92 8.72
CA LEU A 590 -24.44 8.06 9.81
C LEU A 590 -25.64 7.23 9.36
N SER A 591 -25.39 5.96 9.05
CA SER A 591 -26.40 5.02 8.56
C SER A 591 -27.08 4.19 9.66
N SER A 592 -26.61 4.30 10.90
CA SER A 592 -27.15 3.68 12.11
C SER A 592 -27.14 4.67 13.28
N ASP A 593 -27.69 4.27 14.44
CA ASP A 593 -27.70 5.06 15.69
C ASP A 593 -26.32 5.14 16.38
N ASP A 594 -25.25 4.89 15.65
CA ASP A 594 -23.88 4.90 16.16
C ASP A 594 -23.24 6.29 16.09
N ASP A 595 -22.21 6.50 16.92
CA ASP A 595 -21.52 7.79 17.04
C ASP A 595 -20.66 8.15 15.81
N VAL A 596 -20.37 7.18 14.94
CA VAL A 596 -19.49 7.32 13.77
C VAL A 596 -20.06 6.60 12.55
N SER A 597 -19.64 7.02 11.36
CA SER A 597 -20.06 6.40 10.12
C SER A 597 -19.52 4.98 9.98
N THR A 598 -20.17 4.14 9.17
CA THR A 598 -19.70 2.80 8.83
C THR A 598 -18.29 2.81 8.25
N PHE A 599 -17.91 3.90 7.58
CA PHE A 599 -16.58 4.09 7.03
C PHE A 599 -15.48 3.99 8.11
N GLU A 600 -15.73 4.54 9.30
CA GLU A 600 -14.76 4.61 10.41
C GLU A 600 -14.39 3.22 10.96
N ASN A 601 -15.14 2.16 10.63
CA ASN A 601 -14.76 0.79 10.99
C ASN A 601 -13.37 0.39 10.46
N ILE A 602 -12.90 0.96 9.33
CA ILE A 602 -11.53 0.71 8.88
C ILE A 602 -10.53 1.30 9.88
N TYR A 603 -10.75 2.54 10.34
CA TYR A 603 -9.89 3.19 11.33
C TYR A 603 -9.86 2.38 12.62
N ASP A 604 -11.04 1.99 13.11
CA ASP A 604 -11.17 1.20 14.33
C ASP A 604 -10.49 -0.16 14.20
N ALA A 605 -10.63 -0.83 13.06
CA ALA A 605 -9.94 -2.09 12.80
C ALA A 605 -8.41 -1.92 12.85
N LEU A 606 -7.88 -0.81 12.32
CA LEU A 606 -6.45 -0.50 12.38
C LEU A 606 -5.99 -0.14 13.80
N VAL A 607 -6.80 0.58 14.58
CA VAL A 607 -6.55 0.90 16.00
C VAL A 607 -6.53 -0.38 16.84
N LEU A 608 -7.48 -1.28 16.60
CA LEU A 608 -7.55 -2.63 17.18
C LEU A 608 -6.48 -3.58 16.63
N ARG A 609 -5.53 -3.09 15.82
CA ARG A 609 -4.42 -3.86 15.24
C ARG A 609 -4.89 -5.15 14.57
N THR A 610 -5.94 -5.03 13.75
CA THR A 610 -6.39 -6.13 12.90
C THR A 610 -5.22 -6.65 12.05
N HIS A 611 -5.17 -7.97 11.86
CA HIS A 611 -4.13 -8.63 11.08
C HIS A 611 -4.47 -8.61 9.59
N ARG A 612 -5.77 -8.70 9.27
CA ARG A 612 -6.31 -8.55 7.91
C ARG A 612 -7.66 -7.82 7.99
N ILE A 613 -8.13 -7.27 6.87
CA ILE A 613 -9.41 -6.55 6.76
C ILE A 613 -10.31 -7.31 5.80
N GLY A 614 -11.48 -7.72 6.26
CA GLY A 614 -12.55 -8.25 5.41
C GLY A 614 -13.11 -7.17 4.50
N HIS A 615 -13.18 -7.44 3.19
CA HIS A 615 -13.64 -6.54 2.13
C HIS A 615 -12.76 -5.30 1.91
N GLY A 616 -12.79 -4.33 2.83
CA GLY A 616 -12.05 -3.06 2.71
C GLY A 616 -12.42 -2.25 1.47
N LEU A 617 -13.67 -2.32 0.98
CA LEU A 617 -14.11 -1.69 -0.26
C LEU A 617 -13.93 -0.15 -0.21
N SER A 618 -14.26 0.45 0.93
CA SER A 618 -14.22 1.90 1.10
C SER A 618 -12.79 2.46 1.23
N LEU A 619 -11.75 1.61 1.37
CA LEU A 619 -10.32 2.04 1.28
C LEU A 619 -9.98 2.71 -0.05
N ALA A 620 -10.72 2.42 -1.11
CA ALA A 620 -10.60 3.12 -2.39
C ALA A 620 -10.76 4.65 -2.25
N LYS A 621 -11.51 5.10 -1.23
CA LYS A 621 -11.78 6.52 -0.94
C LYS A 621 -10.74 7.17 -0.02
N ARG A 622 -9.87 6.40 0.65
CA ARG A 622 -8.90 6.88 1.64
C ARG A 622 -7.46 6.48 1.33
N PRO A 623 -6.85 7.15 0.34
CA PRO A 623 -5.48 6.83 -0.05
C PRO A 623 -4.45 7.06 1.06
N ASP A 624 -4.77 7.92 2.03
CA ASP A 624 -4.00 8.19 3.24
C ASP A 624 -3.78 6.94 4.11
N MET A 625 -4.74 6.02 4.14
CA MET A 625 -4.64 4.78 4.94
C MET A 625 -3.77 3.70 4.30
N TYR A 626 -3.57 3.72 2.98
CA TYR A 626 -2.83 2.67 2.27
C TYR A 626 -1.40 2.51 2.76
N GLN A 627 -0.75 3.62 3.12
CA GLN A 627 0.64 3.55 3.54
C GLN A 627 0.75 2.84 4.89
N TYR A 628 -0.14 3.13 5.84
CA TYR A 628 -0.20 2.42 7.12
C TYR A 628 -0.47 0.93 6.94
N ILE A 629 -1.48 0.58 6.13
CA ILE A 629 -1.82 -0.82 5.81
C ILE A 629 -0.61 -1.54 5.19
N ARG A 630 0.07 -0.90 4.24
CA ARG A 630 1.26 -1.46 3.57
C ARG A 630 2.43 -1.64 4.53
N ASP A 631 2.73 -0.64 5.36
CA ASP A 631 3.85 -0.67 6.31
C ASP A 631 3.64 -1.70 7.41
N ARG A 632 2.38 -1.95 7.78
CA ARG A 632 1.99 -3.01 8.73
C ARG A 632 1.75 -4.37 8.08
N GLN A 633 1.87 -4.47 6.76
CA GLN A 633 1.61 -5.70 5.98
C GLN A 633 0.21 -6.29 6.23
N ILE A 634 -0.79 -5.44 6.42
CA ILE A 634 -2.18 -5.85 6.63
C ILE A 634 -2.78 -6.21 5.27
N ALA A 635 -3.26 -7.44 5.11
CA ALA A 635 -3.91 -7.88 3.88
C ALA A 635 -5.39 -7.48 3.86
N ILE A 636 -5.91 -7.21 2.67
CA ILE A 636 -7.34 -6.96 2.44
C ILE A 636 -7.93 -8.18 1.74
N GLU A 637 -8.99 -8.73 2.31
CA GLU A 637 -9.68 -9.92 1.82
C GLU A 637 -10.82 -9.48 0.89
N ILE A 638 -10.50 -9.25 -0.38
CA ILE A 638 -11.45 -8.73 -1.38
C ILE A 638 -12.35 -9.85 -1.89
N CYS A 639 -13.68 -9.66 -1.79
CA CYS A 639 -14.71 -10.60 -2.22
C CYS A 639 -15.52 -10.04 -3.41
N PRO A 640 -14.98 -10.00 -4.64
CA PRO A 640 -15.57 -9.22 -5.73
C PRO A 640 -16.98 -9.66 -6.15
N ALA A 641 -17.28 -10.96 -6.08
CA ALA A 641 -18.63 -11.47 -6.35
C ALA A 641 -19.63 -11.02 -5.27
N SER A 642 -19.21 -11.03 -3.99
CA SER A 642 -20.03 -10.53 -2.88
C SER A 642 -20.34 -9.05 -3.10
N ASN A 643 -19.31 -8.23 -3.31
CA ASN A 643 -19.43 -6.78 -3.48
C ASN A 643 -20.26 -6.34 -4.70
N GLN A 644 -20.51 -7.22 -5.66
CA GLN A 644 -21.38 -6.92 -6.80
C GLN A 644 -22.82 -7.36 -6.54
N ILE A 645 -23.01 -8.41 -5.73
CA ILE A 645 -24.33 -8.93 -5.38
C ILE A 645 -24.94 -8.13 -4.23
N LEU A 646 -24.14 -7.69 -3.27
CA LEU A 646 -24.53 -6.96 -2.06
C LEU A 646 -23.86 -5.59 -2.05
#